data_AF-H8L5Y9-F1
#
_entry.id   AF-H8L5Y9-F1
#
_cell.length_a   1.000
_cell.length_b   1.000
_cell.length_c   1.000
_cell.angle_alpha   90.00
_cell.angle_beta   90.00
_cell.angle_gamma   90.00
#
_symmetry.space_group_name_H-M   'P 1'
#
loop_
_entity.id
_entity.type
_entity.pdbx_description
1 polymer ?
#
loop_
_entity_poly.entity_id
_entity_poly.type
_entity_poly.pdbx_seq_one_letter_code
_entity_poly.pdbx_strand_id
1 'polypeptide(L)'
;MSRLLILLASGLTAHASLAASLSDQQRIWLLSQIRLGMATARPELASDAWQRLQMLAPEDPAILQQGVLLAMSQHRGDDARRYFEQLQHLTRDPELLEPARQALALDQPQVQAALHRARLFETAGQNAQAIASFRSIFGDRPPTLDLAVEYWSLLTRDPAQREQAIARLQVLNDDYPGYAPLRWALIGPLFAAGHPQQAIMVLHQLASTPGNREVASEREFAYLKSLPVDASTIRLWQSFLATYPGVSAWEQARQILDRQQHLAGDPAWRDGQRGMTLSQNGRDQALAQSLLQRALQHYPDDPKLLGYYALSLFQSARYDQAAIYFKKATMLEDDPYFMTKWRTLHQDTLYWQELRHADQALSRQQLDAATRLYTLAHQQRPDNINARLGMADVAIARRQWPRAIELLNAVRTLHPGDDGALRRLLNIHAEMGSSSLHDFLATLPAPVAARYRPREMALRRDELSRRAGEARQHGDMALAIRLLQQAHAATPDDPWLSLQLARTLQDQGRNTEAEQVFARVSVDSPIELRYARALYLDGSGRDPQALILLQTMHGARMTAEMQQLEHQIRIRQLTRRVWSELQARHFGIASDLVKQLPDTLDTWRLQAELARQQGHHDTQLAIDRRLLAQWPQRIDLRLDEIDALLQLQRTGEARSRLEPLAAASLAPSASDRRRMARDWSQLGEPRRAAAQMRAALADEAHPSALDLRDLARWERKDDPARALQDDARALQQLRLLPATITTPADPAQLTRATRARDSDDWLRQSLRSDIAEYYQRTDPVLTLDEGLNSRSNGQAGATDLRNQTQMLDYAFPWVTGRAFVRLEHQQLDAGSFRLNSGGRYLDDFGSCLFAGLDSLGRYQQLPGCSNRQHQHADGVLLAGGWQSADGRVQADIGHSPFGYAVGNWLGGISWRGDLGWLGWRLTGSRRPMDNSLISLAGAIDPRTGQRWGGVTANGATLGLSVDQGGSDGAWASLGAHLMLGRNVPSNFRQTAMAGWYHRFVERTHLQIRSGLSLMYWGYRHNQDYFSLGNGDYYSPSRYTSIGLPLTIAWRSADWSALIDASASWSWAGLDPSRRFPIERLIRTPLAALQAQASPATIDTAQWLNAGGRSQGPGARLHLALERRLGAHWVLGTSFTVQHSQDYAPSYGRLYIRYSFHPWEGDLPMPVTPLTPYDNFR
;
A
#
# COMPACT_ATOMS: atom_id res chain seq x y z
N MET A 1 5.18 12.28 67.75
CA MET A 1 4.39 12.51 66.52
C MET A 1 3.91 11.15 66.03
N SER A 2 3.10 10.44 66.81
CA SER A 2 1.63 10.56 67.00
C SER A 2 0.92 9.62 66.01
N ARG A 3 0.99 8.29 66.21
CA ARG A 3 0.39 7.40 67.23
C ARG A 3 -1.06 6.99 66.91
N LEU A 4 -1.20 5.67 66.77
CA LEU A 4 -2.31 4.81 67.18
C LEU A 4 -3.02 5.26 68.47
N LEU A 5 -4.25 4.75 68.63
CA LEU A 5 -5.03 4.54 69.87
C LEU A 5 -5.75 5.75 70.49
N ILE A 6 -7.08 5.72 70.41
CA ILE A 6 -7.95 5.97 71.56
C ILE A 6 -9.01 4.85 71.62
N LEU A 7 -8.75 3.95 72.56
CA LEU A 7 -9.71 3.08 73.26
C LEU A 7 -10.43 3.93 74.32
N LEU A 8 -11.58 3.44 74.81
CA LEU A 8 -12.35 3.76 76.04
C LEU A 8 -13.77 4.22 75.70
N ALA A 9 -14.84 3.82 76.38
CA ALA A 9 -15.08 2.90 77.48
C ALA A 9 -16.61 2.91 77.77
N SER A 10 -17.01 2.10 78.76
CA SER A 10 -18.32 2.03 79.46
C SER A 10 -19.42 1.28 78.69
N GLY A 11 -19.92 0.11 79.12
CA GLY A 11 -19.95 -0.50 80.45
C GLY A 11 -21.38 -0.44 80.99
N LEU A 12 -21.97 -1.58 81.37
CA LEU A 12 -23.02 -1.71 82.41
C LEU A 12 -23.38 -3.20 82.64
N THR A 13 -22.84 -3.70 83.75
CA THR A 13 -23.39 -4.63 84.76
C THR A 13 -24.65 -5.46 84.48
N ALA A 14 -24.46 -6.78 84.58
CA ALA A 14 -25.19 -7.78 85.38
C ALA A 14 -26.53 -7.39 86.05
N HIS A 15 -27.57 -8.21 85.86
CA HIS A 15 -28.08 -9.25 86.78
C HIS A 15 -29.34 -9.87 86.16
N ALA A 16 -29.29 -11.12 85.70
CA ALA A 16 -30.48 -11.88 85.30
C ALA A 16 -30.68 -13.03 86.29
N SER A 17 -31.88 -13.02 86.85
CA SER A 17 -32.50 -14.01 87.73
C SER A 17 -32.44 -15.44 87.16
N LEU A 18 -32.24 -16.40 88.07
CA LEU A 18 -32.42 -17.83 87.85
C LEU A 18 -33.88 -18.15 87.48
N ALA A 19 -34.10 -18.55 86.23
CA ALA A 19 -35.07 -19.57 85.84
C ALA A 19 -34.26 -20.62 85.06
N ALA A 20 -34.35 -21.90 85.44
CA ALA A 20 -33.59 -22.96 84.80
C ALA A 20 -33.97 -23.03 83.31
N SER A 21 -33.05 -22.67 82.42
CA SER A 21 -33.25 -22.76 80.98
C SER A 21 -33.16 -24.22 80.52
N LEU A 22 -34.16 -24.67 79.76
CA LEU A 22 -34.07 -25.91 78.97
C LEU A 22 -32.79 -25.86 78.13
N SER A 23 -31.99 -26.92 78.14
CA SER A 23 -30.96 -27.07 77.12
C SER A 23 -31.65 -27.20 75.75
N ASP A 24 -31.15 -26.53 74.72
CA ASP A 24 -31.73 -26.61 73.37
C ASP A 24 -31.78 -28.07 72.87
N GLN A 25 -30.88 -28.94 73.32
CA GLN A 25 -30.92 -30.38 73.04
C GLN A 25 -32.14 -31.09 73.64
N GLN A 26 -32.53 -30.79 74.87
CA GLN A 26 -33.73 -31.38 75.48
C GLN A 26 -35.02 -30.88 74.80
N ARG A 27 -35.04 -29.61 74.38
CA ARG A 27 -36.16 -29.01 73.63
C ARG A 27 -36.33 -29.70 72.27
N ILE A 28 -35.24 -29.81 71.50
CA ILE A 28 -35.23 -30.47 70.19
C ILE A 28 -35.65 -31.94 70.32
N TRP A 29 -35.16 -32.63 71.35
CA TRP A 29 -35.54 -34.03 71.60
C TRP A 29 -37.04 -34.18 71.87
N LEU A 30 -37.63 -33.37 72.76
CA LEU A 30 -39.08 -33.44 73.03
C LEU A 30 -39.92 -33.06 71.80
N LEU A 31 -39.52 -32.05 71.02
CA LEU A 31 -40.19 -31.71 69.76
C LEU A 31 -40.11 -32.87 68.74
N SER A 32 -39.00 -33.60 68.70
CA SER A 32 -38.87 -34.81 67.87
C SER A 32 -39.79 -35.94 68.33
N GLN A 33 -40.04 -36.08 69.64
CA GLN A 33 -40.99 -37.07 70.18
C GLN A 33 -42.44 -36.74 69.80
N ILE A 34 -42.81 -35.45 69.72
CA ILE A 34 -44.12 -35.03 69.19
C ILE A 34 -44.27 -35.45 67.72
N ARG A 35 -43.28 -35.15 66.89
CA ARG A 35 -43.29 -35.55 65.47
C ARG A 35 -43.34 -37.06 65.28
N LEU A 36 -42.57 -37.80 66.07
CA LEU A 36 -42.57 -39.27 66.06
C LEU A 36 -43.93 -39.84 66.51
N GLY A 37 -44.56 -39.25 67.52
CA GLY A 37 -45.89 -39.64 67.99
C GLY A 37 -46.96 -39.43 66.91
N MET A 38 -46.91 -38.29 66.21
CA MET A 38 -47.80 -38.03 65.07
C MET A 38 -47.54 -38.99 63.90
N ALA A 39 -46.27 -39.23 63.55
CA ALA A 39 -45.88 -40.10 62.44
C ALA A 39 -46.19 -41.60 62.66
N THR A 40 -46.28 -42.03 63.92
CA THR A 40 -46.51 -43.45 64.28
C THR A 40 -47.94 -43.72 64.75
N ALA A 41 -48.86 -42.75 64.62
CA ALA A 41 -50.23 -42.81 65.14
C ALA A 41 -50.28 -43.16 66.65
N ARG A 42 -49.33 -42.62 67.43
CA ARG A 42 -49.25 -42.75 68.89
C ARG A 42 -49.52 -41.39 69.54
N PRO A 43 -50.80 -40.97 69.66
CA PRO A 43 -51.16 -39.64 70.16
C PRO A 43 -50.69 -39.42 71.61
N GLU A 44 -50.63 -40.48 72.42
CA GLU A 44 -50.13 -40.47 73.80
C GLU A 44 -48.67 -39.96 73.87
N LEU A 45 -47.81 -40.43 72.96
CA LEU A 45 -46.39 -40.04 72.92
C LEU A 45 -46.24 -38.55 72.61
N ALA A 46 -47.06 -38.05 71.68
CA ALA A 46 -47.06 -36.65 71.31
C ALA A 46 -47.64 -35.75 72.42
N SER A 47 -48.72 -36.19 73.08
CA SER A 47 -49.31 -35.49 74.23
C SER A 47 -48.34 -35.40 75.40
N ASP A 48 -47.69 -36.50 75.78
CA ASP A 48 -46.73 -36.54 76.88
C ASP A 48 -45.52 -35.64 76.63
N ALA A 49 -44.97 -35.70 75.42
CA ALA A 49 -43.84 -34.87 75.03
C ALA A 49 -44.20 -33.37 75.03
N TRP A 50 -45.41 -33.04 74.57
CA TRP A 50 -45.92 -31.67 74.60
C TRP A 50 -46.19 -31.16 76.02
N GLN A 51 -46.82 -31.97 76.88
CA GLN A 51 -47.05 -31.59 78.28
C GLN A 51 -45.74 -31.32 79.03
N ARG A 52 -44.70 -32.14 78.79
CA ARG A 52 -43.36 -31.91 79.36
C ARG A 52 -42.75 -30.60 78.88
N LEU A 53 -42.90 -30.27 77.59
CA LEU A 53 -42.47 -28.98 77.04
C LEU A 53 -43.22 -27.81 77.70
N GLN A 54 -44.53 -27.96 77.89
CA GLN A 54 -45.37 -26.91 78.49
C GLN A 54 -45.09 -26.68 79.98
N MET A 55 -44.72 -27.73 80.74
CA MET A 55 -44.33 -27.57 82.15
C MET A 55 -43.00 -26.82 82.32
N LEU A 56 -42.11 -26.92 81.34
CA LEU A 56 -40.74 -26.38 81.44
C LEU A 56 -40.60 -24.98 80.81
N ALA A 57 -41.36 -24.67 79.76
CA ALA A 57 -41.34 -23.37 79.09
C ALA A 57 -42.77 -22.96 78.67
N PRO A 58 -43.65 -22.62 79.64
CA PRO A 58 -45.09 -22.44 79.39
C PRO A 58 -45.45 -21.24 78.51
N GLU A 59 -44.55 -20.25 78.40
CA GLU A 59 -44.74 -19.03 77.61
C GLU A 59 -43.99 -19.07 76.27
N ASP A 60 -43.44 -20.22 75.87
CA ASP A 60 -42.76 -20.35 74.57
C ASP A 60 -43.78 -20.41 73.42
N PRO A 61 -43.79 -19.41 72.52
CA PRO A 61 -44.77 -19.36 71.43
C PRO A 61 -44.71 -20.57 70.49
N ALA A 62 -43.54 -21.19 70.29
CA ALA A 62 -43.42 -22.36 69.43
C ALA A 62 -44.06 -23.61 70.06
N ILE A 63 -43.96 -23.77 71.38
CA ILE A 63 -44.57 -24.89 72.12
C ILE A 63 -46.10 -24.74 72.11
N LEU A 64 -46.61 -23.53 72.33
CA LEU A 64 -48.04 -23.24 72.28
C LEU A 64 -48.63 -23.48 70.88
N GLN A 65 -47.92 -23.07 69.81
CA GLN A 65 -48.34 -23.38 68.43
C GLN A 65 -48.45 -24.89 68.20
N GLN A 66 -47.44 -25.68 68.57
CA GLN A 66 -47.49 -27.14 68.42
C GLN A 66 -48.62 -27.76 69.24
N GLY A 67 -48.98 -27.15 70.38
CA GLY A 67 -50.13 -27.52 71.19
C GLY A 67 -51.46 -27.32 70.47
N VAL A 68 -51.61 -26.20 69.75
CA VAL A 68 -52.80 -25.95 68.90
C VAL A 68 -52.91 -27.02 67.82
N LEU A 69 -51.82 -27.29 67.08
CA LEU A 69 -51.82 -28.27 66.00
C LEU A 69 -52.10 -29.70 66.50
N LEU A 70 -51.49 -30.08 67.62
CA LEU A 70 -51.70 -31.39 68.25
C LEU A 70 -53.14 -31.54 68.76
N ALA A 71 -53.67 -30.53 69.45
CA ALA A 71 -55.05 -30.55 69.94
C ALA A 71 -56.06 -30.63 68.77
N MET A 72 -55.82 -29.91 67.67
CA MET A 72 -56.64 -30.02 66.46
C MET A 72 -56.57 -31.42 65.83
N SER A 73 -55.39 -32.04 65.79
CA SER A 73 -55.25 -33.43 65.30
C SER A 73 -55.96 -34.47 66.19
N GLN A 74 -56.19 -34.15 67.47
CA GLN A 74 -56.88 -34.99 68.45
C GLN A 74 -58.36 -34.63 68.63
N HIS A 75 -58.92 -33.75 67.78
CA HIS A 75 -60.29 -33.24 67.89
C HIS A 75 -60.61 -32.53 69.23
N ARG A 76 -59.60 -31.94 69.88
CA ARG A 76 -59.72 -31.16 71.12
C ARG A 76 -59.78 -29.66 70.82
N GLY A 77 -60.84 -29.22 70.15
CA GLY A 77 -60.98 -27.84 69.66
C GLY A 77 -60.98 -26.76 70.75
N ASP A 78 -61.53 -27.04 71.93
CA ASP A 78 -61.55 -26.06 73.04
C ASP A 78 -60.15 -25.79 73.62
N ASP A 79 -59.32 -26.83 73.73
CA ASP A 79 -57.94 -26.69 74.17
C ASP A 79 -57.11 -25.98 73.10
N ALA A 80 -57.34 -26.29 71.82
CA ALA A 80 -56.69 -25.61 70.70
C ALA A 80 -56.99 -24.09 70.70
N ARG A 81 -58.23 -23.69 70.99
CA ARG A 81 -58.60 -22.26 71.09
C ARG A 81 -57.90 -21.58 72.26
N ARG A 82 -57.88 -22.25 73.43
CA ARG A 82 -57.22 -21.73 74.63
C ARG A 82 -55.71 -21.53 74.40
N TYR A 83 -55.03 -22.51 73.81
CA TYR A 83 -53.60 -22.39 73.50
C TYR A 83 -53.33 -21.32 72.44
N PHE A 84 -54.25 -21.14 71.48
CA PHE A 84 -54.11 -20.10 70.46
C PHE A 84 -54.31 -18.68 71.00
N GLU A 85 -55.26 -18.47 71.92
CA GLU A 85 -55.43 -17.19 72.62
C GLU A 85 -54.15 -16.83 73.41
N GLN A 86 -53.58 -17.80 74.12
CA GLN A 86 -52.29 -17.61 74.80
C GLN A 86 -51.17 -17.27 73.82
N LEU A 87 -51.10 -17.99 72.69
CA LEU A 87 -50.12 -17.74 71.63
C LEU A 87 -50.24 -16.31 71.04
N GLN A 88 -51.47 -15.83 70.79
CA GLN A 88 -51.72 -14.49 70.27
C GLN A 88 -51.29 -13.37 71.22
N HIS A 89 -51.36 -13.61 72.52
CA HIS A 89 -50.89 -12.64 73.50
C HIS A 89 -49.35 -12.57 73.56
N LEU A 90 -48.67 -13.67 73.30
CA LEU A 90 -47.20 -13.78 73.47
C LEU A 90 -46.41 -13.41 72.22
N THR A 91 -46.98 -13.57 71.02
CA THR A 91 -46.27 -13.22 69.77
C THR A 91 -47.21 -12.57 68.76
N ARG A 92 -46.63 -11.75 67.88
CA ARG A 92 -47.28 -11.27 66.64
C ARG A 92 -46.66 -11.88 65.38
N ASP A 93 -45.78 -12.86 65.54
CA ASP A 93 -45.11 -13.52 64.42
C ASP A 93 -46.12 -14.30 63.55
N PRO A 94 -46.33 -13.90 62.29
CA PRO A 94 -47.23 -14.59 61.37
C PRO A 94 -46.81 -16.06 61.15
N GLU A 95 -45.51 -16.39 61.22
CA GLU A 95 -45.02 -17.76 61.01
C GLU A 95 -45.51 -18.73 62.09
N LEU A 96 -45.77 -18.23 63.30
CA LEU A 96 -46.33 -19.03 64.39
C LEU A 96 -47.86 -18.94 64.45
N LEU A 97 -48.42 -17.75 64.16
CA LEU A 97 -49.86 -17.52 64.30
C LEU A 97 -50.70 -18.05 63.15
N GLU A 98 -50.24 -17.97 61.89
CA GLU A 98 -51.05 -18.39 60.73
C GLU A 98 -51.34 -19.89 60.73
N PRO A 99 -50.36 -20.80 60.94
CA PRO A 99 -50.64 -22.24 60.93
C PRO A 99 -51.62 -22.64 62.04
N ALA A 100 -51.49 -22.04 63.23
CA ALA A 100 -52.40 -22.27 64.35
C ALA A 100 -53.81 -21.74 64.07
N ARG A 101 -53.93 -20.56 63.42
CA ARG A 101 -55.22 -19.99 63.00
C ARG A 101 -55.90 -20.85 61.94
N GLN A 102 -55.15 -21.29 60.95
CA GLN A 102 -55.64 -22.15 59.87
C GLN A 102 -56.07 -23.51 60.39
N ALA A 103 -55.33 -24.08 61.37
CA ALA A 103 -55.74 -25.31 62.04
C ALA A 103 -57.09 -25.15 62.76
N LEU A 104 -57.29 -24.05 63.50
CA LEU A 104 -58.57 -23.76 64.16
C LEU A 104 -59.73 -23.52 63.17
N ALA A 105 -59.43 -22.99 61.98
CA ALA A 105 -60.42 -22.81 60.93
C ALA A 105 -60.98 -24.14 60.39
N LEU A 106 -60.30 -25.27 60.63
CA LEU A 106 -60.78 -26.60 60.23
C LEU A 106 -62.11 -26.98 60.90
N ASP A 107 -62.41 -26.48 62.10
CA ASP A 107 -63.70 -26.74 62.76
C ASP A 107 -64.85 -25.91 62.16
N GLN A 108 -64.57 -24.96 61.27
CA GLN A 108 -65.61 -24.13 60.66
C GLN A 108 -66.35 -24.91 59.55
N PRO A 109 -67.70 -24.91 59.54
CA PRO A 109 -68.48 -25.66 58.54
C PRO A 109 -68.16 -25.27 57.08
N GLN A 110 -67.80 -24.01 56.86
CA GLN A 110 -67.46 -23.48 55.53
C GLN A 110 -66.16 -24.10 54.99
N VAL A 111 -65.15 -24.25 55.85
CA VAL A 111 -63.85 -24.84 55.49
C VAL A 111 -64.01 -26.35 55.25
N GLN A 112 -64.79 -27.04 56.08
CA GLN A 112 -65.10 -28.46 55.88
C GLN A 112 -65.84 -28.71 54.54
N ALA A 113 -66.84 -27.88 54.22
CA ALA A 113 -67.54 -27.98 52.94
C ALA A 113 -66.60 -27.74 51.74
N ALA A 114 -65.68 -26.78 51.86
CA ALA A 114 -64.69 -26.50 50.82
C ALA A 114 -63.68 -27.66 50.64
N LEU A 115 -63.25 -28.30 51.74
CA LEU A 115 -62.39 -29.49 51.69
C LEU A 115 -63.07 -30.71 51.08
N HIS A 116 -64.32 -30.99 51.45
CA HIS A 116 -65.10 -32.06 50.83
C HIS A 116 -65.27 -31.82 49.33
N ARG A 117 -65.51 -30.58 48.91
CA ARG A 117 -65.57 -30.22 47.49
C ARG A 117 -64.22 -30.42 46.79
N ALA A 118 -63.11 -30.06 47.42
CA ALA A 118 -61.77 -30.28 46.87
C ALA A 118 -61.49 -31.78 46.65
N ARG A 119 -61.87 -32.63 47.61
CA ARG A 119 -61.76 -34.10 47.51
C ARG A 119 -62.67 -34.70 46.44
N LEU A 120 -63.87 -34.16 46.25
CA LEU A 120 -64.76 -34.57 45.15
C LEU A 120 -64.16 -34.22 43.77
N PHE A 121 -63.52 -33.05 43.65
CA PHE A 121 -62.78 -32.72 42.43
C PHE A 121 -61.60 -33.66 42.21
N GLU A 122 -60.90 -34.07 43.28
CA GLU A 122 -59.83 -35.05 43.19
C GLU A 122 -60.33 -36.42 42.69
N THR A 123 -61.42 -36.94 43.24
CA THR A 123 -61.98 -38.25 42.82
C THR A 123 -62.55 -38.22 41.40
N ALA A 124 -63.05 -37.06 40.96
CA ALA A 124 -63.50 -36.83 39.59
C ALA A 124 -62.35 -36.62 38.57
N GLY A 125 -61.08 -36.67 39.01
CA GLY A 125 -59.91 -36.42 38.16
C GLY A 125 -59.70 -34.95 37.77
N GLN A 126 -60.47 -34.04 38.37
CA GLN A 126 -60.44 -32.59 38.14
C GLN A 126 -59.34 -31.92 38.98
N ASN A 127 -58.09 -32.34 38.77
CA ASN A 127 -56.94 -31.99 39.61
C ASN A 127 -56.72 -30.47 39.74
N ALA A 128 -56.88 -29.70 38.65
CA ALA A 128 -56.67 -28.25 38.70
C ALA A 128 -57.69 -27.52 39.60
N GLN A 129 -58.94 -27.98 39.60
CA GLN A 129 -60.01 -27.42 40.44
C GLN A 129 -59.86 -27.84 41.91
N ALA A 130 -59.39 -29.06 42.14
CA ALA A 130 -59.03 -29.54 43.47
C ALA A 130 -57.87 -28.71 44.07
N ILE A 131 -56.80 -28.45 43.30
CA ILE A 131 -55.64 -27.65 43.73
C ILE A 131 -56.05 -26.21 44.03
N ALA A 132 -56.84 -25.59 43.14
CA ALA A 132 -57.33 -24.24 43.34
C ALA A 132 -58.21 -24.13 44.61
N SER A 133 -59.04 -25.16 44.86
CA SER A 133 -59.86 -25.22 46.08
C SER A 133 -58.99 -25.32 47.33
N PHE A 134 -57.99 -26.21 47.37
CA PHE A 134 -57.07 -26.31 48.51
C PHE A 134 -56.27 -25.02 48.75
N ARG A 135 -55.70 -24.43 47.70
CA ARG A 135 -54.91 -23.19 47.80
C ARG A 135 -55.76 -22.01 48.27
N SER A 136 -57.04 -21.97 47.93
CA SER A 136 -57.95 -20.91 48.43
C SER A 136 -58.19 -20.97 49.93
N ILE A 137 -58.04 -22.13 50.55
CA ILE A 137 -58.31 -22.34 51.98
C ILE A 137 -57.04 -22.11 52.82
N PHE A 138 -55.91 -22.68 52.41
CA PHE A 138 -54.67 -22.71 53.22
C PHE A 138 -53.47 -22.01 52.58
N GLY A 139 -53.60 -21.48 51.37
CA GLY A 139 -52.44 -21.05 50.57
C GLY A 139 -51.53 -22.24 50.23
N ASP A 140 -50.21 -22.04 50.27
CA ASP A 140 -49.21 -23.09 50.01
C ASP A 140 -48.66 -23.74 51.30
N ARG A 141 -49.29 -23.53 52.45
CA ARG A 141 -48.85 -24.06 53.75
C ARG A 141 -50.00 -24.70 54.54
N PRO A 142 -50.41 -25.94 54.21
CA PRO A 142 -51.43 -26.64 54.97
C PRO A 142 -51.06 -26.80 56.45
N PRO A 143 -52.01 -26.64 57.39
CA PRO A 143 -51.70 -26.50 58.82
C PRO A 143 -51.32 -27.81 59.53
N THR A 144 -51.69 -28.97 58.99
CA THR A 144 -51.45 -30.29 59.58
C THR A 144 -50.70 -31.21 58.62
N LEU A 145 -49.96 -32.20 59.15
CA LEU A 145 -49.21 -33.15 58.32
C LEU A 145 -50.10 -33.87 57.29
N ASP A 146 -51.25 -34.39 57.67
CA ASP A 146 -52.13 -35.15 56.75
C ASP A 146 -52.62 -34.30 55.57
N LEU A 147 -53.08 -33.08 55.85
CA LEU A 147 -53.47 -32.11 54.81
C LEU A 147 -52.28 -31.68 53.95
N ALA A 148 -51.07 -31.60 54.53
CA ALA A 148 -49.87 -31.32 53.76
C ALA A 148 -49.55 -32.47 52.80
N VAL A 149 -49.63 -33.73 53.26
CA VAL A 149 -49.45 -34.91 52.39
C VAL A 149 -50.51 -34.92 51.29
N GLU A 150 -51.78 -34.70 51.62
CA GLU A 150 -52.89 -34.66 50.66
C GLU A 150 -52.69 -33.56 49.60
N TYR A 151 -52.42 -32.32 50.02
CA TYR A 151 -52.18 -31.19 49.13
C TYR A 151 -51.00 -31.45 48.20
N TRP A 152 -49.83 -31.79 48.74
CA TRP A 152 -48.66 -31.98 47.92
C TRP A 152 -48.80 -33.22 47.01
N SER A 153 -49.46 -34.29 47.46
CA SER A 153 -49.78 -35.45 46.62
C SER A 153 -50.67 -35.08 45.43
N LEU A 154 -51.66 -34.21 45.64
CA LEU A 154 -52.49 -33.71 44.56
C LEU A 154 -51.68 -32.90 43.54
N LEU A 155 -50.75 -32.04 44.00
CA LEU A 155 -49.86 -31.28 43.12
C LEU A 155 -48.91 -32.18 42.31
N THR A 156 -48.54 -33.36 42.81
CA THR A 156 -47.72 -34.30 42.02
C THR A 156 -48.40 -34.79 40.73
N ARG A 157 -49.74 -34.71 40.67
CA ARG A 157 -50.52 -35.08 39.49
C ARG A 157 -50.43 -34.06 38.37
N ASP A 158 -50.07 -32.81 38.68
CA ASP A 158 -49.75 -31.78 37.69
C ASP A 158 -48.28 -31.93 37.24
N PRO A 159 -48.00 -32.29 35.97
CA PRO A 159 -46.63 -32.43 35.48
C PRO A 159 -45.75 -31.21 35.70
N ALA A 160 -46.31 -29.99 35.68
CA ALA A 160 -45.55 -28.76 35.86
C ALA A 160 -45.10 -28.51 37.31
N GLN A 161 -45.88 -29.02 38.28
CA GLN A 161 -45.63 -28.82 39.72
C GLN A 161 -45.05 -30.07 40.40
N ARG A 162 -44.92 -31.18 39.66
CA ARG A 162 -44.56 -32.50 40.18
C ARG A 162 -43.24 -32.53 40.93
N GLU A 163 -42.16 -32.03 40.33
CA GLU A 163 -40.82 -32.04 40.95
C GLU A 163 -40.79 -31.24 42.26
N GLN A 164 -41.42 -30.07 42.26
CA GLN A 164 -41.52 -29.23 43.45
C GLN A 164 -42.32 -29.90 44.57
N ALA A 165 -43.45 -30.54 44.21
CA ALA A 165 -44.27 -31.25 45.17
C ALA A 165 -43.59 -32.50 45.74
N ILE A 166 -42.86 -33.25 44.92
CA ILE A 166 -42.02 -34.38 45.37
C ILE A 166 -40.97 -33.91 46.37
N ALA A 167 -40.24 -32.82 46.05
CA ALA A 167 -39.23 -32.27 46.96
C ALA A 167 -39.84 -31.87 48.32
N ARG A 168 -41.05 -31.30 48.33
CA ARG A 168 -41.76 -30.96 49.58
C ARG A 168 -42.19 -32.19 50.37
N LEU A 169 -42.71 -33.22 49.71
CA LEU A 169 -43.05 -34.50 50.36
C LEU A 169 -41.81 -35.22 50.91
N GLN A 170 -40.66 -35.11 50.24
CA GLN A 170 -39.39 -35.68 50.73
C GLN A 170 -38.92 -34.99 52.01
N VAL A 171 -38.96 -33.65 52.06
CA VAL A 171 -38.66 -32.89 53.29
C VAL A 171 -39.58 -33.33 54.43
N LEU A 172 -40.88 -33.49 54.16
CA LEU A 172 -41.82 -34.01 55.16
C LEU A 172 -41.48 -35.44 55.61
N ASN A 173 -40.98 -36.30 54.71
CA ASN A 173 -40.62 -37.68 55.06
C ASN A 173 -39.36 -37.74 55.94
N ASP A 174 -38.43 -36.79 55.76
CA ASP A 174 -37.26 -36.63 56.61
C ASP A 174 -37.65 -36.08 57.99
N ASP A 175 -38.58 -35.13 58.05
CA ASP A 175 -39.09 -34.54 59.29
C ASP A 175 -39.98 -35.50 60.11
N TYR A 176 -40.65 -36.45 59.45
CA TYR A 176 -41.59 -37.40 60.05
C TYR A 176 -41.23 -38.86 59.67
N PRO A 177 -40.08 -39.37 60.15
CA PRO A 177 -39.61 -40.69 59.79
C PRO A 177 -40.57 -41.78 60.29
N GLY A 178 -41.05 -42.63 59.38
CA GLY A 178 -41.90 -43.78 59.69
C GLY A 178 -43.38 -43.61 59.34
N TYR A 179 -43.81 -42.44 58.86
CA TYR A 179 -45.20 -42.21 58.46
C TYR A 179 -45.53 -42.91 57.12
N ALA A 180 -46.22 -44.06 57.20
CA ALA A 180 -46.46 -44.93 56.06
C ALA A 180 -47.32 -44.30 54.93
N PRO A 181 -48.40 -43.53 55.19
CA PRO A 181 -49.18 -42.86 54.15
C PRO A 181 -48.35 -41.87 53.31
N LEU A 182 -47.42 -41.14 53.94
CA LEU A 182 -46.50 -40.24 53.24
C LEU A 182 -45.51 -41.00 52.34
N ARG A 183 -44.92 -42.08 52.83
CA ARG A 183 -44.05 -42.95 52.02
C ARG A 183 -44.82 -43.54 50.83
N TRP A 184 -46.06 -43.99 51.05
CA TRP A 184 -46.93 -44.48 49.98
C TRP A 184 -47.21 -43.39 48.93
N ALA A 185 -47.56 -42.18 49.38
CA ALA A 185 -47.83 -41.03 48.54
C ALA A 185 -46.62 -40.60 47.69
N LEU A 186 -45.39 -40.85 48.16
CA LEU A 186 -44.15 -40.54 47.43
C LEU A 186 -43.85 -41.52 46.28
N ILE A 187 -44.17 -42.81 46.44
CA ILE A 187 -43.70 -43.88 45.53
C ILE A 187 -44.21 -43.70 44.10
N GLY A 188 -45.52 -43.48 43.92
CA GLY A 188 -46.12 -43.30 42.60
C GLY A 188 -45.55 -42.09 41.85
N PRO A 189 -45.56 -40.88 42.45
CA PRO A 189 -44.94 -39.69 41.89
C PRO A 189 -43.46 -39.84 41.56
N LEU A 190 -42.66 -40.50 42.42
CA LEU A 190 -41.24 -40.73 42.14
C LEU A 190 -41.03 -41.59 40.89
N PHE A 191 -41.81 -42.66 40.71
CA PHE A 191 -41.77 -43.43 39.46
C PHE A 191 -42.23 -42.59 38.25
N ALA A 192 -43.28 -41.78 38.40
CA ALA A 192 -43.82 -40.94 37.33
C ALA A 192 -42.91 -39.75 36.95
N ALA A 193 -42.06 -39.30 37.87
CA ALA A 193 -41.05 -38.26 37.66
C ALA A 193 -39.71 -38.82 37.16
N GLY A 194 -39.57 -40.15 37.04
CA GLY A 194 -38.34 -40.77 36.57
C GLY A 194 -37.25 -40.92 37.63
N HIS A 195 -37.63 -40.97 38.92
CA HIS A 195 -36.74 -41.19 40.07
C HIS A 195 -36.90 -42.59 40.69
N PRO A 196 -36.74 -43.69 39.93
CA PRO A 196 -37.07 -45.03 40.42
C PRO A 196 -36.16 -45.53 41.55
N GLN A 197 -34.91 -45.08 41.59
CA GLN A 197 -33.99 -45.45 42.69
C GLN A 197 -34.48 -44.90 44.03
N GLN A 198 -34.95 -43.65 44.05
CA GLN A 198 -35.54 -43.04 45.23
C GLN A 198 -36.86 -43.72 45.60
N ALA A 199 -37.70 -44.05 44.60
CA ALA A 199 -38.95 -44.79 44.82
C ALA A 199 -38.69 -46.18 45.46
N ILE A 200 -37.69 -46.91 44.98
CA ILE A 200 -37.27 -48.21 45.52
C ILE A 200 -36.74 -48.06 46.95
N MET A 201 -35.93 -47.03 47.23
CA MET A 201 -35.49 -46.75 48.60
C MET A 201 -36.67 -46.49 49.55
N VAL A 202 -37.66 -45.70 49.11
CA VAL A 202 -38.88 -45.44 49.90
C VAL A 202 -39.71 -46.73 50.07
N LEU A 203 -39.76 -47.60 49.06
CA LEU A 203 -40.40 -48.92 49.15
C LEU A 203 -39.70 -49.83 50.16
N HIS A 204 -38.37 -49.84 50.20
CA HIS A 204 -37.60 -50.61 51.19
C HIS A 204 -37.82 -50.06 52.61
N GLN A 205 -37.85 -48.74 52.75
CA GLN A 205 -38.21 -48.08 54.02
C GLN A 205 -39.65 -48.39 54.43
N LEU A 206 -40.61 -48.40 53.50
CA LEU A 206 -41.99 -48.78 53.76
C LEU A 206 -42.10 -50.25 54.18
N ALA A 207 -41.33 -51.14 53.54
CA ALA A 207 -41.28 -52.56 53.87
C ALA A 207 -40.72 -52.86 55.27
N SER A 208 -39.91 -51.94 55.82
CA SER A 208 -39.42 -52.01 57.21
C SER A 208 -40.49 -51.68 58.25
N THR A 209 -41.60 -51.05 57.85
CA THR A 209 -42.75 -50.78 58.72
C THR A 209 -43.66 -52.02 58.78
N PRO A 210 -44.03 -52.51 59.98
CA PRO A 210 -44.90 -53.69 60.13
C PRO A 210 -46.19 -53.58 59.29
N GLY A 211 -46.54 -54.65 58.57
CA GLY A 211 -47.77 -54.75 57.76
C GLY A 211 -47.66 -54.26 56.31
N ASN A 212 -46.58 -53.57 55.91
CA ASN A 212 -46.48 -52.99 54.55
C ASN A 212 -45.54 -53.74 53.58
N ARG A 213 -44.94 -54.86 54.02
CA ARG A 213 -43.92 -55.60 53.25
C ARG A 213 -44.45 -56.18 51.94
N GLU A 214 -45.64 -56.80 51.97
CA GLU A 214 -46.26 -57.42 50.78
C GLU A 214 -46.56 -56.36 49.72
N VAL A 215 -47.26 -55.29 50.11
CA VAL A 215 -47.66 -54.18 49.23
C VAL A 215 -46.44 -53.46 48.63
N ALA A 216 -45.38 -53.27 49.42
CA ALA A 216 -44.13 -52.72 48.90
C ALA A 216 -43.48 -53.66 47.85
N SER A 217 -43.47 -54.96 48.12
CA SER A 217 -42.89 -55.95 47.20
C SER A 217 -43.68 -56.06 45.89
N GLU A 218 -45.00 -56.03 45.91
CA GLU A 218 -45.84 -56.09 44.71
C GLU A 218 -45.59 -54.87 43.81
N ARG A 219 -45.46 -53.69 44.42
CA ARG A 219 -45.22 -52.45 43.67
C ARG A 219 -43.83 -52.43 43.03
N GLU A 220 -42.80 -52.89 43.75
CA GLU A 220 -41.45 -53.02 43.21
C GLU A 220 -41.40 -54.09 42.12
N PHE A 221 -42.00 -55.26 42.33
CA PHE A 221 -42.08 -56.35 41.35
C PHE A 221 -42.73 -55.89 40.03
N ALA A 222 -43.85 -55.16 40.12
CA ALA A 222 -44.53 -54.61 38.96
C ALA A 222 -43.65 -53.63 38.17
N TYR A 223 -42.85 -52.82 38.87
CA TYR A 223 -41.87 -51.95 38.25
C TYR A 223 -40.75 -52.75 37.56
N LEU A 224 -40.13 -53.71 38.26
CA LEU A 224 -39.03 -54.51 37.71
C LEU A 224 -39.44 -55.33 36.48
N LYS A 225 -40.68 -55.82 36.44
CA LYS A 225 -41.23 -56.53 35.28
C LYS A 225 -41.39 -55.63 34.04
N SER A 226 -41.54 -54.33 34.24
CA SER A 226 -41.67 -53.35 33.15
C SER A 226 -40.32 -52.95 32.53
N LEU A 227 -39.20 -53.29 33.19
CA LEU A 227 -37.87 -52.86 32.78
C LEU A 227 -37.29 -53.74 31.66
N PRO A 228 -36.44 -53.16 30.79
CA PRO A 228 -35.74 -53.91 29.75
C PRO A 228 -34.75 -54.92 30.36
N VAL A 229 -34.46 -55.99 29.60
CA VAL A 229 -33.57 -57.06 30.04
C VAL A 229 -32.11 -56.64 29.89
N ASP A 230 -31.53 -55.99 30.89
CA ASP A 230 -30.12 -55.57 30.87
C ASP A 230 -29.41 -55.83 32.20
N ALA A 231 -28.10 -55.57 32.25
CA ALA A 231 -27.28 -55.78 33.44
C ALA A 231 -27.75 -54.97 34.67
N SER A 232 -28.45 -53.86 34.47
CA SER A 232 -28.99 -53.05 35.57
C SER A 232 -30.25 -53.69 36.15
N THR A 233 -31.16 -54.16 35.29
CA THR A 233 -32.39 -54.87 35.71
C THR A 233 -32.06 -56.19 36.40
N ILE A 234 -31.03 -56.92 35.93
CA ILE A 234 -30.54 -58.14 36.60
C ILE A 234 -30.12 -57.84 38.04
N ARG A 235 -29.38 -56.75 38.28
CA ARG A 235 -29.00 -56.34 39.65
C ARG A 235 -30.20 -55.95 40.49
N LEU A 236 -31.21 -55.30 39.90
CA LEU A 236 -32.44 -54.94 40.61
C LEU A 236 -33.26 -56.18 41.00
N TRP A 237 -33.36 -57.18 40.13
CA TRP A 237 -33.99 -58.47 40.46
C TRP A 237 -33.24 -59.23 41.56
N GLN A 238 -31.90 -59.22 41.53
CA GLN A 238 -31.07 -59.77 42.61
C GLN A 238 -31.33 -59.05 43.94
N SER A 239 -31.40 -57.72 43.91
CA SER A 239 -31.75 -56.88 45.06
C SER A 239 -33.14 -57.19 45.60
N PHE A 240 -34.14 -57.31 44.72
CA PHE A 240 -35.52 -57.63 45.10
C PHE A 240 -35.62 -58.96 45.86
N LEU A 241 -34.96 -60.01 45.34
CA LEU A 241 -34.94 -61.33 45.98
C LEU A 241 -34.26 -61.32 47.36
N ALA A 242 -33.26 -60.43 47.56
CA ALA A 242 -32.58 -60.25 48.83
C ALA A 242 -33.41 -59.44 49.85
N THR A 243 -34.13 -58.41 49.40
CA THR A 243 -34.91 -57.51 50.27
C THR A 243 -36.24 -58.12 50.72
N TYR A 244 -36.87 -58.96 49.87
CA TYR A 244 -38.21 -59.50 50.10
C TYR A 244 -38.26 -61.03 50.22
N PRO A 245 -37.47 -61.70 51.09
CA PRO A 245 -37.62 -63.13 51.31
C PRO A 245 -39.04 -63.47 51.80
N GLY A 246 -39.66 -64.47 51.17
CA GLY A 246 -40.93 -65.05 51.61
C GLY A 246 -42.21 -64.34 51.15
N VAL A 247 -42.13 -63.27 50.35
CA VAL A 247 -43.32 -62.65 49.71
C VAL A 247 -43.84 -63.51 48.55
N SER A 248 -45.12 -63.36 48.20
CA SER A 248 -45.77 -64.18 47.15
C SER A 248 -45.06 -64.11 45.78
N ALA A 249 -44.50 -62.96 45.43
CA ALA A 249 -43.84 -62.72 44.15
C ALA A 249 -42.41 -63.31 44.03
N TRP A 250 -41.86 -63.91 45.10
CA TRP A 250 -40.44 -64.29 45.17
C TRP A 250 -40.03 -65.35 44.13
N GLU A 251 -40.79 -66.45 44.01
CA GLU A 251 -40.46 -67.54 43.08
C GLU A 251 -40.55 -67.07 41.62
N GLN A 252 -41.53 -66.22 41.31
CA GLN A 252 -41.68 -65.65 39.97
C GLN A 252 -40.52 -64.70 39.64
N ALA A 253 -40.04 -63.91 40.60
CA ALA A 253 -38.88 -63.05 40.41
C ALA A 253 -37.60 -63.86 40.12
N ARG A 254 -37.43 -65.02 40.78
CA ARG A 254 -36.28 -65.92 40.53
C ARG A 254 -36.26 -66.44 39.09
N GLN A 255 -37.40 -66.93 38.59
CA GLN A 255 -37.49 -67.44 37.22
C GLN A 255 -37.27 -66.36 36.17
N ILE A 256 -37.73 -65.13 36.42
CA ILE A 256 -37.48 -63.98 35.55
C ILE A 256 -35.98 -63.66 35.51
N LEU A 257 -35.31 -63.63 36.66
CA LEU A 257 -33.88 -63.35 36.76
C LEU A 257 -33.04 -64.34 35.94
N ASP A 258 -33.28 -65.64 36.08
CA ASP A 258 -32.52 -66.68 35.35
C ASP A 258 -32.64 -66.50 33.82
N ARG A 259 -33.86 -66.24 33.35
CA ARG A 259 -34.11 -65.98 31.91
C ARG A 259 -33.42 -64.70 31.45
N GLN A 260 -33.47 -63.64 32.25
CA GLN A 260 -32.86 -62.36 31.92
C GLN A 260 -31.33 -62.44 31.88
N GLN A 261 -30.70 -63.19 32.80
CA GLN A 261 -29.26 -63.40 32.81
C GLN A 261 -28.76 -64.11 31.55
N HIS A 262 -29.50 -65.09 31.05
CA HIS A 262 -29.17 -65.77 29.80
C HIS A 262 -29.23 -64.81 28.60
N LEU A 263 -30.31 -64.02 28.47
CA LEU A 263 -30.49 -63.08 27.37
C LEU A 263 -29.49 -61.91 27.40
N ALA A 264 -29.14 -61.39 28.57
CA ALA A 264 -28.17 -60.30 28.69
C ALA A 264 -26.74 -60.70 28.30
N GLY A 265 -26.42 -62.00 28.38
CA GLY A 265 -25.14 -62.55 27.92
C GLY A 265 -25.00 -62.60 26.39
N ASP A 266 -26.10 -62.58 25.64
CA ASP A 266 -26.10 -62.69 24.17
C ASP A 266 -25.78 -61.33 23.49
N PRO A 267 -24.70 -61.24 22.69
CA PRO A 267 -24.40 -60.05 21.89
C PRO A 267 -25.53 -59.61 20.95
N ALA A 268 -26.26 -60.55 20.32
CA ALA A 268 -27.32 -60.24 19.36
C ALA A 268 -28.54 -59.61 20.05
N TRP A 269 -28.86 -60.05 21.26
CA TRP A 269 -29.94 -59.46 22.06
C TRP A 269 -29.61 -58.03 22.51
N ARG A 270 -28.35 -57.77 22.91
CA ARG A 270 -27.88 -56.41 23.27
C ARG A 270 -27.97 -55.43 22.10
N ASP A 271 -27.61 -55.89 20.90
CA ASP A 271 -27.81 -55.11 19.68
C ASP A 271 -29.31 -54.83 19.44
N GLY A 272 -30.16 -55.84 19.56
CA GLY A 272 -31.60 -55.71 19.40
C GLY A 272 -32.22 -54.66 20.33
N GLN A 273 -31.84 -54.68 21.61
CA GLN A 273 -32.31 -53.69 22.58
C GLN A 273 -31.90 -52.27 22.23
N ARG A 274 -30.61 -52.07 21.89
CA ARG A 274 -30.12 -50.76 21.45
C ARG A 274 -30.87 -50.28 20.21
N GLY A 275 -31.13 -51.19 19.27
CA GLY A 275 -31.90 -50.90 18.06
C GLY A 275 -33.36 -50.49 18.33
N MET A 276 -34.05 -51.18 19.24
CA MET A 276 -35.43 -50.86 19.63
C MET A 276 -35.54 -49.46 20.26
N THR A 277 -34.61 -49.11 21.17
CA THR A 277 -34.59 -47.80 21.82
C THR A 277 -34.38 -46.66 20.82
N LEU A 278 -33.45 -46.84 19.87
CA LEU A 278 -33.21 -45.86 18.82
C LEU A 278 -34.46 -45.64 17.95
N SER A 279 -35.13 -46.73 17.56
CA SER A 279 -36.38 -46.67 16.79
C SER A 279 -37.54 -45.99 17.54
N GLN A 280 -37.71 -46.29 18.82
CA GLN A 280 -38.77 -45.65 19.63
C GLN A 280 -38.58 -44.14 19.73
N ASN A 281 -37.33 -43.70 19.93
CA ASN A 281 -36.99 -42.31 20.15
C ASN A 281 -36.90 -41.48 18.88
N GLY A 282 -37.10 -42.09 17.70
CA GLY A 282 -36.97 -41.40 16.42
C GLY A 282 -35.52 -41.06 16.06
N ARG A 283 -34.51 -41.59 16.75
CA ARG A 283 -33.09 -41.20 16.62
C ARG A 283 -32.29 -42.25 15.83
N ASP A 284 -31.38 -41.77 14.98
CA ASP A 284 -30.41 -42.59 14.22
C ASP A 284 -31.02 -43.84 13.58
N GLN A 285 -32.07 -43.65 12.78
CA GLN A 285 -32.85 -44.73 12.17
C GLN A 285 -32.00 -45.75 11.40
N ALA A 286 -30.93 -45.30 10.73
CA ALA A 286 -30.02 -46.17 10.02
C ALA A 286 -29.26 -47.13 10.97
N LEU A 287 -28.80 -46.61 12.12
CA LEU A 287 -28.17 -47.41 13.15
C LEU A 287 -29.19 -48.36 13.80
N ALA A 288 -30.40 -47.86 14.10
CA ALA A 288 -31.50 -48.67 14.63
C ALA A 288 -31.81 -49.87 13.73
N GLN A 289 -31.96 -49.63 12.41
CA GLN A 289 -32.20 -50.67 11.41
C GLN A 289 -31.08 -51.71 11.38
N SER A 290 -29.82 -51.27 11.36
CA SER A 290 -28.67 -52.20 11.31
C SER A 290 -28.60 -53.12 12.53
N LEU A 291 -28.84 -52.57 13.73
CA LEU A 291 -28.79 -53.30 14.99
C LEU A 291 -29.96 -54.29 15.11
N LEU A 292 -31.17 -53.85 14.77
CA LEU A 292 -32.37 -54.70 14.76
C LEU A 292 -32.26 -55.84 13.75
N GLN A 293 -31.67 -55.58 12.57
CA GLN A 293 -31.45 -56.61 11.57
C GLN A 293 -30.48 -57.70 12.05
N ARG A 294 -29.40 -57.33 12.77
CA ARG A 294 -28.50 -58.31 13.39
C ARG A 294 -29.20 -59.13 14.47
N ALA A 295 -30.01 -58.48 15.31
CA ALA A 295 -30.77 -59.18 16.35
C ALA A 295 -31.79 -60.17 15.75
N LEU A 296 -32.49 -59.77 14.68
CA LEU A 296 -33.45 -60.62 13.97
C LEU A 296 -32.80 -61.82 13.25
N GLN A 297 -31.48 -61.86 13.05
CA GLN A 297 -30.81 -63.07 12.56
C GLN A 297 -30.79 -64.18 13.61
N HIS A 298 -30.68 -63.81 14.89
CA HIS A 298 -30.67 -64.75 16.02
C HIS A 298 -32.06 -64.98 16.62
N TYR A 299 -32.94 -63.97 16.52
CA TYR A 299 -34.29 -63.96 17.06
C TYR A 299 -35.33 -63.62 15.96
N PRO A 300 -35.51 -64.46 14.93
CA PRO A 300 -36.23 -64.11 13.70
C PRO A 300 -37.75 -63.92 13.86
N ASP A 301 -38.32 -64.46 14.93
CA ASP A 301 -39.76 -64.45 15.22
C ASP A 301 -40.09 -63.67 16.51
N ASP A 302 -39.15 -62.90 17.05
CA ASP A 302 -39.45 -62.00 18.16
C ASP A 302 -40.38 -60.86 17.66
N PRO A 303 -41.64 -60.79 18.14
CA PRO A 303 -42.62 -59.85 17.62
C PRO A 303 -42.26 -58.38 17.91
N LYS A 304 -41.51 -58.12 19.00
CA LYS A 304 -41.09 -56.77 19.38
C LYS A 304 -39.94 -56.28 18.50
N LEU A 305 -38.93 -57.11 18.25
CA LEU A 305 -37.84 -56.79 17.32
C LEU A 305 -38.38 -56.53 15.91
N LEU A 306 -39.34 -57.36 15.43
CA LEU A 306 -40.00 -57.16 14.14
C LEU A 306 -40.82 -55.85 14.11
N GLY A 307 -41.58 -55.56 15.16
CA GLY A 307 -42.41 -54.35 15.27
C GLY A 307 -41.58 -53.06 15.34
N TYR A 308 -40.47 -53.05 16.08
CA TYR A 308 -39.57 -51.90 16.13
C TYR A 308 -38.71 -51.77 14.87
N TYR A 309 -38.38 -52.86 14.20
CA TYR A 309 -37.75 -52.79 12.88
C TYR A 309 -38.70 -52.13 11.87
N ALA A 310 -39.97 -52.57 11.85
CA ALA A 310 -41.02 -51.95 11.05
C ALA A 310 -41.22 -50.46 11.40
N LEU A 311 -41.18 -50.10 12.68
CA LEU A 311 -41.28 -48.71 13.13
C LEU A 311 -40.11 -47.85 12.62
N SER A 312 -38.89 -48.37 12.66
CA SER A 312 -37.71 -47.66 12.14
C SER A 312 -37.79 -47.44 10.62
N LEU A 313 -38.36 -48.40 9.89
CA LEU A 313 -38.61 -48.29 8.45
C LEU A 313 -39.71 -47.26 8.16
N PHE A 314 -40.80 -47.26 8.94
CA PHE A 314 -41.88 -46.29 8.83
C PHE A 314 -41.39 -44.85 9.08
N GLN A 315 -40.59 -44.64 10.13
CA GLN A 315 -39.99 -43.34 10.44
C GLN A 315 -38.96 -42.89 9.39
N SER A 316 -38.37 -43.82 8.64
CA SER A 316 -37.50 -43.54 7.49
C SER A 316 -38.27 -43.40 6.17
N ALA A 317 -39.60 -43.25 6.23
CA ALA A 317 -40.51 -43.20 5.09
C ALA A 317 -40.43 -44.42 4.13
N ARG A 318 -39.93 -45.58 4.60
CA ARG A 318 -39.86 -46.85 3.83
C ARG A 318 -41.12 -47.67 4.06
N TYR A 319 -42.27 -47.09 3.73
CA TYR A 319 -43.59 -47.65 4.04
C TYR A 319 -43.84 -49.04 3.45
N ASP A 320 -43.35 -49.31 2.24
CA ASP A 320 -43.52 -50.62 1.57
C ASP A 320 -42.95 -51.78 2.39
N GLN A 321 -41.78 -51.57 3.00
CA GLN A 321 -41.12 -52.59 3.82
C GLN A 321 -41.68 -52.62 5.23
N ALA A 322 -41.99 -51.44 5.79
CA ALA A 322 -42.58 -51.33 7.12
C ALA A 322 -43.92 -52.08 7.21
N ALA A 323 -44.76 -52.03 6.17
CA ALA A 323 -46.04 -52.73 6.14
C ALA A 323 -45.87 -54.25 6.30
N ILE A 324 -44.89 -54.84 5.61
CA ILE A 324 -44.60 -56.28 5.67
C ILE A 324 -44.23 -56.69 7.10
N TYR A 325 -43.31 -55.96 7.74
CA TYR A 325 -42.81 -56.30 9.07
C TYR A 325 -43.82 -55.99 10.18
N PHE A 326 -44.64 -54.94 10.07
CA PHE A 326 -45.74 -54.71 11.02
C PHE A 326 -46.80 -55.81 10.95
N LYS A 327 -47.14 -56.28 9.74
CA LYS A 327 -48.04 -57.42 9.57
C LYS A 327 -47.48 -58.68 10.21
N LYS A 328 -46.19 -58.98 10.01
CA LYS A 328 -45.52 -60.13 10.63
C LYS A 328 -45.49 -60.01 12.16
N ALA A 329 -45.12 -58.84 12.69
CA ALA A 329 -45.11 -58.57 14.13
C ALA A 329 -46.50 -58.72 14.77
N THR A 330 -47.56 -58.26 14.08
CA THR A 330 -48.95 -58.40 14.57
C THR A 330 -49.39 -59.86 14.66
N MET A 331 -48.93 -60.72 13.74
CA MET A 331 -49.31 -62.15 13.70
C MET A 331 -48.62 -62.99 14.79
N LEU A 332 -47.45 -62.55 15.27
CA LEU A 332 -46.61 -63.28 16.22
C LEU A 332 -46.70 -62.75 17.66
N GLU A 333 -47.47 -61.68 17.90
CA GLU A 333 -47.55 -61.02 19.20
C GLU A 333 -48.71 -61.54 20.05
N ASP A 334 -48.40 -61.95 21.28
CA ASP A 334 -49.39 -62.44 22.27
C ASP A 334 -49.87 -61.33 23.21
N ASP A 335 -49.11 -60.25 23.37
CA ASP A 335 -49.49 -59.11 24.23
C ASP A 335 -50.58 -58.25 23.54
N PRO A 336 -51.80 -58.12 24.13
CA PRO A 336 -52.90 -57.38 23.51
C PRO A 336 -52.58 -55.91 23.18
N TYR A 337 -51.71 -55.27 23.98
CA TYR A 337 -51.29 -53.90 23.75
C TYR A 337 -50.42 -53.81 22.50
N PHE A 338 -49.39 -54.65 22.40
CA PHE A 338 -48.48 -54.64 21.27
C PHE A 338 -49.16 -55.14 19.98
N MET A 339 -50.03 -56.14 20.06
CA MET A 339 -50.84 -56.60 18.93
C MET A 339 -51.69 -55.47 18.34
N THR A 340 -52.38 -54.71 19.21
CA THR A 340 -53.18 -53.55 18.77
C THR A 340 -52.29 -52.46 18.20
N LYS A 341 -51.16 -52.16 18.86
CA LYS A 341 -50.17 -51.18 18.39
C LYS A 341 -49.66 -51.50 16.98
N TRP A 342 -49.22 -52.73 16.73
CA TRP A 342 -48.70 -53.15 15.42
C TRP A 342 -49.77 -53.15 14.34
N ARG A 343 -51.01 -53.53 14.66
CA ARG A 343 -52.14 -53.50 13.71
C ARG A 343 -52.47 -52.07 13.28
N THR A 344 -52.57 -51.14 14.22
CA THR A 344 -52.84 -49.72 13.92
C THR A 344 -51.71 -49.13 13.08
N LEU A 345 -50.46 -49.38 13.47
CA LEU A 345 -49.29 -48.91 12.72
C LEU A 345 -49.23 -49.51 11.31
N HIS A 346 -49.63 -50.77 11.12
CA HIS A 346 -49.75 -51.37 9.78
C HIS A 346 -50.79 -50.62 8.91
N GLN A 347 -51.98 -50.33 9.45
CA GLN A 347 -53.03 -49.60 8.72
C GLN A 347 -52.61 -48.17 8.38
N ASP A 348 -51.97 -47.48 9.32
CA ASP A 348 -51.41 -46.15 9.07
C ASP A 348 -50.30 -46.20 8.01
N THR A 349 -49.45 -47.24 8.04
CA THR A 349 -48.39 -47.44 7.05
C THR A 349 -48.94 -47.58 5.63
N LEU A 350 -50.03 -48.32 5.43
CA LEU A 350 -50.64 -48.49 4.10
C LEU A 350 -51.17 -47.16 3.53
N TYR A 351 -51.80 -46.33 4.36
CA TYR A 351 -52.25 -45.00 3.94
C TYR A 351 -51.07 -44.10 3.50
N TRP A 352 -50.00 -44.06 4.30
CA TRP A 352 -48.80 -43.28 3.97
C TRP A 352 -48.04 -43.83 2.75
N GLN A 353 -48.11 -45.14 2.52
CA GLN A 353 -47.59 -45.78 1.31
C GLN A 353 -48.33 -45.28 0.06
N GLU A 354 -49.65 -45.24 0.08
CA GLU A 354 -50.45 -44.73 -1.04
C GLU A 354 -50.19 -43.25 -1.33
N LEU A 355 -50.11 -42.41 -0.29
CA LEU A 355 -49.72 -41.01 -0.44
C LEU A 355 -48.31 -40.86 -1.04
N ARG A 356 -47.35 -41.67 -0.60
CA ARG A 356 -45.99 -41.63 -1.15
C ARG A 356 -45.96 -42.03 -2.62
N HIS A 357 -46.76 -43.00 -3.04
CA HIS A 357 -46.90 -43.34 -4.46
C HIS A 357 -47.51 -42.17 -5.25
N ALA A 358 -48.47 -41.45 -4.67
CA ALA A 358 -49.02 -40.24 -5.27
C ALA A 358 -47.97 -39.12 -5.40
N ASP A 359 -47.15 -38.88 -4.36
CA ASP A 359 -46.04 -37.91 -4.37
C ASP A 359 -44.97 -38.29 -5.40
N GLN A 360 -44.65 -39.58 -5.55
CA GLN A 360 -43.71 -40.07 -6.56
C GLN A 360 -44.24 -39.87 -7.98
N ALA A 361 -45.53 -40.10 -8.21
CA ALA A 361 -46.16 -39.82 -9.50
C ALA A 361 -46.13 -38.31 -9.80
N LEU A 362 -46.38 -37.45 -8.80
CA LEU A 362 -46.30 -35.99 -8.95
C LEU A 362 -44.88 -35.52 -9.28
N SER A 363 -43.86 -35.99 -8.54
CA SER A 363 -42.45 -35.63 -8.78
C SER A 363 -41.92 -36.12 -10.14
N ARG A 364 -42.44 -37.24 -10.66
CA ARG A 364 -42.16 -37.74 -12.02
C ARG A 364 -42.98 -37.04 -13.12
N GLN A 365 -43.73 -35.98 -12.79
CA GLN A 365 -44.67 -35.28 -13.68
C GLN A 365 -45.76 -36.17 -14.29
N GLN A 366 -46.07 -37.31 -13.68
CA GLN A 366 -47.18 -38.18 -14.06
C GLN A 366 -48.48 -37.70 -13.43
N LEU A 367 -48.90 -36.49 -13.81
CA LEU A 367 -49.94 -35.72 -13.12
C LEU A 367 -51.30 -36.44 -13.08
N ASP A 368 -51.65 -37.24 -14.11
CA ASP A 368 -52.90 -38.02 -14.12
C ASP A 368 -52.85 -39.21 -13.15
N ALA A 369 -51.70 -39.87 -13.03
CA ALA A 369 -51.51 -40.95 -12.06
C ALA A 369 -51.54 -40.39 -10.63
N ALA A 370 -50.87 -39.26 -10.39
CA ALA A 370 -50.90 -38.55 -9.11
C ALA A 370 -52.33 -38.15 -8.71
N THR A 371 -53.11 -37.60 -9.66
CA THR A 371 -54.51 -37.22 -9.43
C THR A 371 -55.34 -38.42 -8.95
N ARG A 372 -55.23 -39.58 -9.64
CA ARG A 372 -55.96 -40.79 -9.25
C ARG A 372 -55.55 -41.28 -7.85
N LEU A 373 -54.24 -41.33 -7.57
CA LEU A 373 -53.72 -41.83 -6.30
C LEU A 373 -54.08 -40.94 -5.11
N TYR A 374 -53.99 -39.60 -5.24
CA TYR A 374 -54.44 -38.71 -4.16
C TYR A 374 -55.96 -38.77 -3.97
N THR A 375 -56.74 -38.94 -5.05
CA THR A 375 -58.19 -39.09 -4.94
C THR A 375 -58.54 -40.37 -4.17
N LEU A 376 -57.85 -41.48 -4.45
CA LEU A 376 -58.00 -42.73 -3.72
C LEU A 376 -57.64 -42.57 -2.23
N ALA A 377 -56.49 -41.97 -1.93
CA ALA A 377 -56.08 -41.70 -0.56
C ALA A 377 -57.10 -40.81 0.19
N HIS A 378 -57.69 -39.82 -0.51
CA HIS A 378 -58.74 -38.98 0.06
C HIS A 378 -60.03 -39.75 0.35
N GLN A 379 -60.43 -40.68 -0.51
CA GLN A 379 -61.60 -41.53 -0.29
C GLN A 379 -61.42 -42.44 0.93
N GLN A 380 -60.20 -42.96 1.15
CA GLN A 380 -59.90 -43.81 2.31
C GLN A 380 -59.90 -43.04 3.63
N ARG A 381 -59.38 -41.80 3.64
CA ARG A 381 -59.39 -40.92 4.82
C ARG A 381 -59.83 -39.50 4.44
N PRO A 382 -61.16 -39.23 4.37
CA PRO A 382 -61.69 -37.92 3.98
C PRO A 382 -61.29 -36.78 4.91
N ASP A 383 -61.07 -37.09 6.19
CA ASP A 383 -60.69 -36.10 7.22
C ASP A 383 -59.19 -35.78 7.21
N ASN A 384 -58.38 -36.50 6.43
CA ASN A 384 -56.93 -36.28 6.37
C ASN A 384 -56.57 -35.25 5.29
N ILE A 385 -55.97 -34.14 5.71
CA ILE A 385 -55.61 -33.02 4.83
C ILE A 385 -54.56 -33.36 3.76
N ASN A 386 -53.70 -34.36 3.97
CA ASN A 386 -52.53 -34.58 3.13
C ASN A 386 -52.91 -34.97 1.69
N ALA A 387 -53.98 -35.73 1.52
CA ALA A 387 -54.48 -36.07 0.18
C ALA A 387 -55.00 -34.84 -0.57
N ARG A 388 -55.71 -33.92 0.10
CA ARG A 388 -56.16 -32.65 -0.51
C ARG A 388 -55.02 -31.69 -0.79
N LEU A 389 -54.01 -31.63 0.09
CA LEU A 389 -52.79 -30.87 -0.15
C LEU A 389 -52.04 -31.40 -1.38
N GLY A 390 -51.93 -32.72 -1.54
CA GLY A 390 -51.38 -33.34 -2.76
C GLY A 390 -52.18 -33.05 -4.02
N MET A 391 -53.52 -33.05 -3.95
CA MET A 391 -54.38 -32.60 -5.07
C MET A 391 -54.15 -31.13 -5.41
N ALA A 392 -53.94 -30.27 -4.41
CA ALA A 392 -53.57 -28.87 -4.65
C ALA A 392 -52.18 -28.76 -5.29
N ASP A 393 -51.21 -29.58 -4.87
CA ASP A 393 -49.87 -29.62 -5.46
C ASP A 393 -49.89 -30.09 -6.93
N VAL A 394 -50.77 -31.03 -7.29
CA VAL A 394 -51.03 -31.38 -8.70
C VAL A 394 -51.59 -30.19 -9.48
N ALA A 395 -52.54 -29.43 -8.91
CA ALA A 395 -53.09 -28.23 -9.55
C ALA A 395 -52.04 -27.12 -9.71
N ILE A 396 -51.15 -26.94 -8.72
CA ILE A 396 -49.98 -26.04 -8.80
C ILE A 396 -49.05 -26.47 -9.93
N ALA A 397 -48.71 -27.76 -10.02
CA ALA A 397 -47.86 -28.29 -11.08
C ALA A 397 -48.46 -28.11 -12.49
N ARG A 398 -49.80 -28.12 -12.60
CA ARG A 398 -50.54 -27.81 -13.84
C ARG A 398 -50.70 -26.31 -14.11
N ARG A 399 -50.17 -25.44 -13.23
CA ARG A 399 -50.39 -23.97 -13.23
C ARG A 399 -51.88 -23.57 -13.22
N GLN A 400 -52.72 -24.41 -12.63
CA GLN A 400 -54.15 -24.16 -12.45
C GLN A 400 -54.38 -23.38 -11.15
N TRP A 401 -53.87 -22.14 -11.08
CA TRP A 401 -53.88 -21.32 -9.87
C TRP A 401 -55.27 -21.21 -9.21
N PRO A 402 -56.37 -20.98 -9.94
CA PRO A 402 -57.69 -20.90 -9.32
C PRO A 402 -58.10 -22.19 -8.60
N ARG A 403 -57.82 -23.35 -9.22
CA ARG A 403 -58.15 -24.67 -8.65
C ARG A 403 -57.26 -25.00 -7.46
N ALA A 404 -55.97 -24.64 -7.51
CA ALA A 404 -55.06 -24.79 -6.38
C ALA A 404 -55.49 -23.95 -5.18
N ILE A 405 -55.84 -22.68 -5.41
CA ILE A 405 -56.32 -21.76 -4.35
C ILE A 405 -57.61 -22.28 -3.72
N GLU A 406 -58.56 -22.77 -4.52
CA GLU A 406 -59.80 -23.39 -4.03
C GLU A 406 -59.52 -24.57 -3.09
N LEU A 407 -58.68 -25.52 -3.52
CA LEU A 407 -58.32 -26.71 -2.73
C LEU A 407 -57.59 -26.33 -1.43
N LEU A 408 -56.70 -25.34 -1.48
CA LEU A 408 -55.96 -24.87 -0.30
C LEU A 408 -56.85 -24.10 0.68
N ASN A 409 -57.80 -23.31 0.19
CA ASN A 409 -58.79 -22.66 1.04
C ASN A 409 -59.72 -23.68 1.71
N ALA A 410 -60.11 -24.75 1.01
CA ALA A 410 -60.88 -25.86 1.61
C ALA A 410 -60.10 -26.61 2.70
N VAL A 411 -58.77 -26.69 2.61
CA VAL A 411 -57.93 -27.20 3.71
C VAL A 411 -57.92 -26.22 4.89
N ARG A 412 -57.81 -24.90 4.62
CA ARG A 412 -57.83 -23.86 5.67
C ARG A 412 -59.18 -23.73 6.39
N THR A 413 -60.30 -24.04 5.74
CA THR A 413 -61.60 -24.07 6.42
C THR A 413 -61.71 -25.23 7.40
N LEU A 414 -61.10 -26.38 7.09
CA LEU A 414 -61.09 -27.54 7.99
C LEU A 414 -60.03 -27.41 9.09
N HIS A 415 -58.87 -26.86 8.74
CA HIS A 415 -57.74 -26.67 9.66
C HIS A 415 -57.20 -25.24 9.53
N PRO A 416 -57.79 -24.25 10.26
CA PRO A 416 -57.40 -22.84 10.18
C PRO A 416 -55.94 -22.57 10.56
N GLY A 417 -55.31 -23.48 11.31
CA GLY A 417 -53.90 -23.42 11.74
C GLY A 417 -52.91 -24.17 10.85
N ASP A 418 -53.32 -24.73 9.70
CA ASP A 418 -52.40 -25.46 8.81
C ASP A 418 -51.46 -24.49 8.06
N ASP A 419 -50.21 -24.39 8.56
CA ASP A 419 -49.17 -23.55 7.96
C ASP A 419 -48.72 -24.09 6.58
N GLY A 420 -49.03 -25.35 6.23
CA GLY A 420 -48.71 -25.97 4.95
C GLY A 420 -49.53 -25.41 3.78
N ALA A 421 -50.83 -25.20 4.00
CA ALA A 421 -51.74 -24.59 3.03
C ALA A 421 -51.47 -23.08 2.89
N LEU A 422 -51.22 -22.38 4.01
CA LEU A 422 -50.87 -20.97 4.01
C LEU A 422 -49.57 -20.70 3.25
N ARG A 423 -48.52 -21.52 3.48
CA ARG A 423 -47.25 -21.40 2.74
C ARG A 423 -47.41 -21.59 1.23
N ARG A 424 -48.26 -22.54 0.80
CA ARG A 424 -48.55 -22.76 -0.63
C ARG A 424 -49.29 -21.57 -1.25
N LEU A 425 -50.30 -21.01 -0.57
CA LEU A 425 -50.98 -19.79 -1.01
C LEU A 425 -50.01 -18.60 -1.11
N LEU A 426 -49.16 -18.41 -0.11
CA LEU A 426 -48.12 -17.36 -0.14
C LEU A 426 -47.15 -17.56 -1.30
N ASN A 427 -46.75 -18.79 -1.61
CA ASN A 427 -45.90 -19.09 -2.76
C ASN A 427 -46.60 -18.81 -4.09
N ILE A 428 -47.87 -19.21 -4.24
CA ILE A 428 -48.68 -18.94 -5.44
C ILE A 428 -48.81 -17.42 -5.66
N HIS A 429 -49.13 -16.66 -4.62
CA HIS A 429 -49.21 -15.19 -4.73
C HIS A 429 -47.85 -14.52 -4.97
N ALA A 430 -46.75 -15.07 -4.43
CA ALA A 430 -45.40 -14.61 -4.75
C ALA A 430 -45.02 -14.86 -6.22
N GLU A 431 -45.37 -16.02 -6.79
CA GLU A 431 -45.17 -16.34 -8.22
C GLU A 431 -45.99 -15.45 -9.15
N MET A 432 -47.18 -15.00 -8.72
CA MET A 432 -47.99 -14.03 -9.44
C MET A 432 -47.44 -12.58 -9.37
N GLY A 433 -46.45 -12.32 -8.51
CA GLY A 433 -45.71 -11.06 -8.43
C GLY A 433 -45.85 -10.32 -7.10
N SER A 434 -44.97 -9.35 -6.85
CA SER A 434 -44.90 -8.61 -5.57
C SER A 434 -46.23 -7.95 -5.19
N SER A 435 -46.97 -7.45 -6.18
CA SER A 435 -48.28 -6.81 -5.96
C SER A 435 -49.34 -7.83 -5.53
N SER A 436 -49.38 -9.02 -6.15
CA SER A 436 -50.34 -10.07 -5.76
C SER A 436 -50.07 -10.60 -4.35
N LEU A 437 -48.78 -10.72 -3.97
CA LEU A 437 -48.40 -11.05 -2.61
C LEU A 437 -48.78 -9.96 -1.61
N HIS A 438 -48.57 -8.68 -1.94
CA HIS A 438 -48.98 -7.56 -1.09
C HIS A 438 -50.48 -7.60 -0.79
N ASP A 439 -51.31 -7.73 -1.84
CA ASP A 439 -52.76 -7.78 -1.71
C ASP A 439 -53.21 -8.98 -0.86
N PHE A 440 -52.60 -10.14 -1.05
CA PHE A 440 -52.90 -11.32 -0.22
C PHE A 440 -52.45 -11.15 1.23
N LEU A 441 -51.25 -10.61 1.48
CA LEU A 441 -50.77 -10.33 2.85
C LEU A 441 -51.68 -9.36 3.59
N ALA A 442 -52.28 -8.40 2.89
CA ALA A 442 -53.26 -7.47 3.46
C ALA A 442 -54.55 -8.17 3.93
N THR A 443 -54.88 -9.35 3.39
CA THR A 443 -56.03 -10.16 3.83
C THR A 443 -55.75 -11.03 5.07
N LEU A 444 -54.48 -11.13 5.50
CA LEU A 444 -54.08 -11.96 6.64
C LEU A 444 -54.01 -11.16 7.95
N PRO A 445 -54.17 -11.81 9.13
CA PRO A 445 -53.96 -11.15 10.42
C PRO A 445 -52.57 -10.54 10.56
N ALA A 446 -52.47 -9.36 11.22
CA ALA A 446 -51.23 -8.59 11.35
C ALA A 446 -49.98 -9.37 11.82
N PRO A 447 -50.05 -10.28 12.84
CA PRO A 447 -48.88 -11.04 13.26
C PRO A 447 -48.39 -12.03 12.18
N VAL A 448 -49.32 -12.57 11.38
CA VAL A 448 -49.01 -13.51 10.29
C VAL A 448 -48.45 -12.74 9.10
N ALA A 449 -49.05 -11.61 8.74
CA ALA A 449 -48.56 -10.74 7.67
C ALA A 449 -47.14 -10.22 7.97
N ALA A 450 -46.86 -9.82 9.22
CA ALA A 450 -45.54 -9.34 9.64
C ALA A 450 -44.42 -10.36 9.41
N ARG A 451 -44.69 -11.66 9.59
CA ARG A 451 -43.72 -12.75 9.36
C ARG A 451 -43.27 -12.83 7.89
N TYR A 452 -44.10 -12.39 6.95
CA TYR A 452 -43.84 -12.52 5.51
C TYR A 452 -43.52 -11.18 4.83
N ARG A 453 -43.62 -10.04 5.53
CA ARG A 453 -43.16 -8.73 5.04
C ARG A 453 -41.70 -8.71 4.58
N PRO A 454 -40.72 -9.36 5.24
CA PRO A 454 -39.35 -9.39 4.72
C PRO A 454 -39.25 -10.04 3.34
N ARG A 455 -40.08 -11.05 3.04
CA ARG A 455 -40.13 -11.73 1.74
C ARG A 455 -40.76 -10.85 0.66
N GLU A 456 -41.79 -10.10 1.01
CA GLU A 456 -42.39 -9.08 0.13
C GLU A 456 -41.37 -7.98 -0.22
N MET A 457 -40.66 -7.46 0.78
CA MET A 457 -39.60 -6.45 0.59
C MET A 457 -38.46 -6.99 -0.28
N ALA A 458 -38.07 -8.25 -0.09
CA ALA A 458 -37.06 -8.92 -0.92
C ALA A 458 -37.51 -9.02 -2.40
N LEU A 459 -38.74 -9.44 -2.67
CA LEU A 459 -39.28 -9.49 -4.04
C LEU A 459 -39.37 -8.10 -4.68
N ARG A 460 -39.73 -7.08 -3.88
CA ARG A 460 -39.79 -5.70 -4.36
C ARG A 460 -38.40 -5.15 -4.68
N ARG A 461 -37.40 -5.43 -3.84
CA ARG A 461 -35.99 -5.11 -4.09
C ARG A 461 -35.49 -5.78 -5.36
N ASP A 462 -35.75 -7.08 -5.55
CA ASP A 462 -35.28 -7.84 -6.73
C ASP A 462 -35.88 -7.28 -8.02
N GLU A 463 -37.17 -6.92 -7.99
CA GLU A 463 -37.84 -6.25 -9.10
C GLU A 463 -37.23 -4.87 -9.42
N LEU A 464 -36.94 -4.05 -8.40
CA LEU A 464 -36.28 -2.76 -8.57
C LEU A 464 -34.85 -2.93 -9.13
N SER A 465 -34.10 -3.92 -8.65
CA SER A 465 -32.74 -4.23 -9.12
C SER A 465 -32.73 -4.71 -10.57
N ARG A 466 -33.67 -5.60 -10.95
CA ARG A 466 -33.84 -6.06 -12.33
C ARG A 466 -34.13 -4.89 -13.27
N ARG A 467 -35.10 -4.03 -12.93
CA ARG A 467 -35.44 -2.83 -13.70
C ARG A 467 -34.29 -1.83 -13.78
N ALA A 468 -33.49 -1.70 -12.72
CA ALA A 468 -32.28 -0.88 -12.76
C ALA A 468 -31.22 -1.46 -13.72
N GLY A 469 -31.07 -2.78 -13.76
CA GLY A 469 -30.22 -3.48 -14.73
C GLY A 469 -30.66 -3.26 -16.18
N GLU A 470 -31.96 -3.34 -16.44
CA GLU A 470 -32.55 -3.02 -17.75
C GLU A 470 -32.30 -1.56 -18.13
N ALA A 471 -32.60 -0.61 -17.23
CA ALA A 471 -32.31 0.81 -17.48
C ALA A 471 -30.83 1.05 -17.82
N ARG A 472 -29.90 0.35 -17.15
CA ARG A 472 -28.46 0.42 -17.43
C ARG A 472 -28.10 -0.14 -18.82
N GLN A 473 -28.70 -1.26 -19.23
CA GLN A 473 -28.49 -1.83 -20.57
C GLN A 473 -29.03 -0.92 -21.68
N HIS A 474 -30.12 -0.21 -21.41
CA HIS A 474 -30.71 0.77 -22.32
C HIS A 474 -30.02 2.15 -22.28
N GLY A 475 -28.96 2.34 -21.48
CA GLY A 475 -28.20 3.58 -21.38
C GLY A 475 -28.79 4.67 -20.48
N ASP A 476 -29.93 4.42 -19.83
CA ASP A 476 -30.57 5.37 -18.89
C ASP A 476 -29.98 5.22 -17.47
N MET A 477 -28.80 5.81 -17.29
CA MET A 477 -28.07 5.78 -16.03
C MET A 477 -28.80 6.53 -14.90
N ALA A 478 -29.58 7.56 -15.22
CA ALA A 478 -30.32 8.34 -14.23
C ALA A 478 -31.51 7.56 -13.65
N LEU A 479 -32.22 6.79 -14.48
CA LEU A 479 -33.26 5.88 -14.01
C LEU A 479 -32.66 4.71 -13.22
N ALA A 480 -31.54 4.13 -13.69
CA ALA A 480 -30.85 3.05 -12.99
C ALA A 480 -30.42 3.45 -11.56
N ILE A 481 -29.81 4.63 -11.39
CA ILE A 481 -29.42 5.15 -10.06
C ILE A 481 -30.64 5.36 -9.16
N ARG A 482 -31.72 5.97 -9.67
CA ARG A 482 -32.95 6.18 -8.86
C ARG A 482 -33.57 4.87 -8.39
N LEU A 483 -33.64 3.86 -9.26
CA LEU A 483 -34.18 2.54 -8.92
C LEU A 483 -33.29 1.82 -7.88
N LEU A 484 -31.97 1.91 -8.02
CA LEU A 484 -31.03 1.35 -7.03
C LEU A 484 -31.08 2.09 -5.69
N GLN A 485 -31.27 3.41 -5.68
CA GLN A 485 -31.46 4.18 -4.45
C GLN A 485 -32.76 3.78 -3.73
N GLN A 486 -33.85 3.57 -4.48
CA GLN A 486 -35.12 3.08 -3.92
C GLN A 486 -34.97 1.67 -3.32
N ALA A 487 -34.27 0.78 -4.02
CA ALA A 487 -33.99 -0.56 -3.52
C ALA A 487 -33.11 -0.52 -2.26
N HIS A 488 -32.04 0.28 -2.27
CA HIS A 488 -31.12 0.40 -1.14
C HIS A 488 -31.78 1.04 0.10
N ALA A 489 -32.70 1.99 -0.08
CA ALA A 489 -33.46 2.56 1.04
C ALA A 489 -34.35 1.52 1.75
N ALA A 490 -34.87 0.53 1.01
CA ALA A 490 -35.67 -0.56 1.56
C ALA A 490 -34.82 -1.65 2.23
N THR A 491 -33.59 -1.88 1.74
CA THR A 491 -32.65 -2.88 2.28
C THR A 491 -31.22 -2.32 2.40
N PRO A 492 -30.94 -1.44 3.40
CA PRO A 492 -29.63 -0.80 3.54
C PRO A 492 -28.48 -1.76 3.87
N ASP A 493 -28.79 -2.89 4.51
CA ASP A 493 -27.81 -3.88 4.94
C ASP A 493 -27.46 -4.92 3.84
N ASP A 494 -28.03 -4.80 2.64
CA ASP A 494 -27.76 -5.69 1.52
C ASP A 494 -26.36 -5.39 0.92
N PRO A 495 -25.39 -6.32 1.02
CA PRO A 495 -24.01 -6.10 0.59
C PRO A 495 -23.88 -5.81 -0.91
N TRP A 496 -24.59 -6.57 -1.73
CA TRP A 496 -24.38 -6.59 -3.17
C TRP A 496 -25.13 -5.43 -3.83
N LEU A 497 -26.30 -5.09 -3.31
CA LEU A 497 -27.03 -3.89 -3.73
C LEU A 497 -26.25 -2.62 -3.40
N SER A 498 -25.65 -2.56 -2.21
CA SER A 498 -24.78 -1.44 -1.80
C SER A 498 -23.57 -1.31 -2.72
N LEU A 499 -22.90 -2.42 -3.05
CA LEU A 499 -21.80 -2.44 -4.01
C LEU A 499 -22.24 -2.03 -5.42
N GLN A 500 -23.40 -2.50 -5.89
CA GLN A 500 -23.93 -2.17 -7.21
C GLN A 500 -24.27 -0.69 -7.33
N LEU A 501 -24.91 -0.10 -6.31
CA LEU A 501 -25.21 1.34 -6.27
C LEU A 501 -23.92 2.16 -6.23
N ALA A 502 -22.97 1.80 -5.35
CA ALA A 502 -21.69 2.51 -5.24
C ALA A 502 -20.88 2.48 -6.55
N ARG A 503 -20.80 1.32 -7.22
CA ARG A 503 -20.14 1.19 -8.53
C ARG A 503 -20.85 2.01 -9.62
N THR A 504 -22.17 1.96 -9.68
CA THR A 504 -22.94 2.71 -10.69
C THR A 504 -22.79 4.23 -10.49
N LEU A 505 -22.70 4.70 -9.25
CA LEU A 505 -22.38 6.10 -8.93
C LEU A 505 -20.94 6.47 -9.31
N GLN A 506 -19.97 5.59 -9.04
CA GLN A 506 -18.56 5.76 -9.41
C GLN A 506 -18.37 5.85 -10.92
N ASP A 507 -19.05 5.00 -11.71
CA ASP A 507 -19.01 5.01 -13.18
C ASP A 507 -19.52 6.33 -13.78
N GLN A 508 -20.35 7.07 -13.04
CA GLN A 508 -20.85 8.40 -13.40
C GLN A 508 -20.01 9.55 -12.79
N GLY A 509 -18.87 9.26 -12.17
CA GLY A 509 -18.01 10.24 -11.52
C GLY A 509 -18.53 10.79 -10.18
N ARG A 510 -19.62 10.25 -9.64
CA ARG A 510 -20.27 10.69 -8.39
C ARG A 510 -19.65 10.02 -7.16
N ASN A 511 -18.33 10.17 -7.00
CA ASN A 511 -17.54 9.44 -6.02
C ASN A 511 -17.91 9.72 -4.55
N THR A 512 -18.35 10.95 -4.24
CA THR A 512 -18.77 11.32 -2.88
C THR A 512 -20.05 10.59 -2.46
N GLU A 513 -21.01 10.46 -3.39
CA GLU A 513 -22.25 9.74 -3.14
C GLU A 513 -22.03 8.23 -3.09
N ALA A 514 -21.12 7.70 -3.92
CA ALA A 514 -20.70 6.30 -3.85
C ALA A 514 -20.11 5.93 -2.47
N GLU A 515 -19.34 6.83 -1.86
CA GLU A 515 -18.79 6.63 -0.51
C GLU A 515 -19.88 6.63 0.57
N GLN A 516 -20.88 7.49 0.42
CA GLN A 516 -21.98 7.62 1.39
C GLN A 516 -22.83 6.35 1.49
N VAL A 517 -22.89 5.53 0.44
CA VAL A 517 -23.56 4.22 0.45
C VAL A 517 -23.01 3.32 1.57
N PHE A 518 -21.71 3.40 1.85
CA PHE A 518 -21.05 2.58 2.88
C PHE A 518 -20.79 3.33 4.20
N ALA A 519 -21.34 4.54 4.39
CA ALA A 519 -21.06 5.38 5.56
C ALA A 519 -21.48 4.74 6.89
N ARG A 520 -22.48 3.84 6.87
CA ARG A 520 -23.00 3.14 8.06
C ARG A 520 -22.31 1.81 8.35
N VAL A 521 -21.41 1.35 7.48
CA VAL A 521 -20.72 0.07 7.67
C VAL A 521 -19.66 0.20 8.76
N SER A 522 -19.85 -0.54 9.86
CA SER A 522 -18.95 -0.60 11.02
C SER A 522 -18.36 -2.00 11.19
N VAL A 523 -17.54 -2.21 12.24
CA VAL A 523 -16.97 -3.54 12.57
C VAL A 523 -18.07 -4.56 12.93
N ASP A 524 -19.20 -4.09 13.46
CA ASP A 524 -20.35 -4.92 13.87
C ASP A 524 -21.28 -5.26 12.69
N SER A 525 -21.07 -4.67 11.51
CA SER A 525 -21.84 -4.99 10.32
C SER A 525 -21.60 -6.43 9.84
N PRO A 526 -22.59 -7.06 9.15
CA PRO A 526 -22.43 -8.38 8.54
C PRO A 526 -21.14 -8.49 7.72
N ILE A 527 -20.48 -9.65 7.79
CA ILE A 527 -19.17 -9.86 7.15
C ILE A 527 -19.24 -9.66 5.63
N GLU A 528 -20.37 -10.02 5.02
CA GLU A 528 -20.63 -9.85 3.60
C GLU A 528 -20.71 -8.37 3.21
N LEU A 529 -21.33 -7.52 4.05
CA LEU A 529 -21.43 -6.07 3.83
C LEU A 529 -20.08 -5.39 3.99
N ARG A 530 -19.29 -5.81 4.99
CA ARG A 530 -17.90 -5.38 5.14
C ARG A 530 -17.06 -5.83 3.94
N TYR A 531 -17.26 -7.03 3.40
CA TYR A 531 -16.57 -7.52 2.21
C TYR A 531 -16.95 -6.75 0.94
N ALA A 532 -18.24 -6.42 0.76
CA ALA A 532 -18.71 -5.57 -0.33
C ALA A 532 -18.04 -4.17 -0.29
N ARG A 533 -17.88 -3.58 0.90
CA ARG A 533 -17.11 -2.34 1.08
C ARG A 533 -15.63 -2.54 0.71
N ALA A 534 -15.01 -3.66 1.09
CA ALA A 534 -13.63 -3.97 0.71
C ALA A 534 -13.46 -4.07 -0.82
N LEU A 535 -14.41 -4.69 -1.53
CA LEU A 535 -14.44 -4.76 -3.01
C LEU A 535 -14.62 -3.38 -3.67
N TYR A 536 -15.39 -2.49 -3.07
CA TYR A 536 -15.51 -1.10 -3.53
C TYR A 536 -14.22 -0.29 -3.28
N LEU A 537 -13.60 -0.45 -2.12
CA LEU A 537 -12.30 0.18 -1.81
C LEU A 537 -11.20 -0.32 -2.77
N ASP A 538 -11.19 -1.60 -3.10
CA ASP A 538 -10.29 -2.18 -4.10
C ASP A 538 -10.53 -1.59 -5.51
N GLY A 539 -11.79 -1.56 -5.96
CA GLY A 539 -12.17 -0.98 -7.26
C GLY A 539 -11.97 0.54 -7.38
N SER A 540 -11.68 1.23 -6.27
CA SER A 540 -11.37 2.66 -6.23
C SER A 540 -9.89 2.95 -5.94
N GLY A 541 -9.02 1.91 -5.96
CA GLY A 541 -7.58 2.03 -5.79
C GLY A 541 -7.10 2.28 -4.34
N ARG A 542 -7.96 2.02 -3.35
CA ARG A 542 -7.71 2.27 -1.91
C ARG A 542 -7.32 1.00 -1.16
N ASP A 543 -6.42 0.23 -1.75
CA ASP A 543 -5.92 -1.06 -1.25
C ASP A 543 -5.52 -1.08 0.24
N PRO A 544 -4.85 -0.06 0.84
CA PRO A 544 -4.54 -0.09 2.27
C PRO A 544 -5.78 -0.12 3.17
N GLN A 545 -6.82 0.62 2.80
CA GLN A 545 -8.07 0.67 3.56
C GLN A 545 -8.86 -0.63 3.39
N ALA A 546 -8.86 -1.20 2.17
CA ALA A 546 -9.44 -2.50 1.90
C ALA A 546 -8.77 -3.62 2.71
N LEU A 547 -7.42 -3.61 2.78
CA LEU A 547 -6.66 -4.60 3.54
C LEU A 547 -6.92 -4.52 5.05
N ILE A 548 -6.94 -3.32 5.64
CA ILE A 548 -7.28 -3.12 7.06
C ILE A 548 -8.66 -3.70 7.34
N LEU A 549 -9.65 -3.39 6.48
CA LEU A 549 -11.01 -3.89 6.64
C LEU A 549 -11.08 -5.42 6.57
N LEU A 550 -10.40 -6.04 5.59
CA LEU A 550 -10.30 -7.51 5.49
C LEU A 550 -9.62 -8.13 6.71
N GLN A 551 -8.58 -7.50 7.26
CA GLN A 551 -7.90 -8.00 8.45
C GLN A 551 -8.79 -8.05 9.70
N THR A 552 -9.76 -7.13 9.84
CA THR A 552 -10.75 -7.17 10.93
C THR A 552 -11.75 -8.33 10.83
N MET A 553 -11.77 -9.05 9.70
CA MET A 553 -12.61 -10.21 9.49
C MET A 553 -11.93 -11.52 9.91
N HIS A 554 -10.63 -11.51 10.19
CA HIS A 554 -9.91 -12.68 10.69
C HIS A 554 -10.47 -13.12 12.06
N GLY A 555 -11.03 -14.33 12.11
CA GLY A 555 -11.72 -14.89 13.28
C GLY A 555 -13.23 -15.11 13.04
N ALA A 556 -13.83 -14.35 12.12
CA ALA A 556 -15.07 -14.76 11.48
C ALA A 556 -14.76 -15.75 10.34
N ARG A 557 -15.71 -16.62 9.95
CA ARG A 557 -15.49 -17.62 8.89
C ARG A 557 -15.32 -16.96 7.51
N MET A 558 -14.11 -16.48 7.21
CA MET A 558 -13.76 -15.91 5.90
C MET A 558 -13.91 -16.97 4.79
N THR A 559 -14.43 -16.54 3.62
CA THR A 559 -14.54 -17.42 2.44
C THR A 559 -13.23 -17.43 1.63
N ALA A 560 -13.11 -18.38 0.69
CA ALA A 560 -11.96 -18.48 -0.20
C ALA A 560 -11.77 -17.21 -1.05
N GLU A 561 -12.86 -16.58 -1.49
CA GLU A 561 -12.84 -15.34 -2.28
C GLU A 561 -12.34 -14.14 -1.46
N MET A 562 -12.68 -14.10 -0.16
CA MET A 562 -12.18 -13.08 0.77
C MET A 562 -10.67 -13.23 0.98
N GLN A 563 -10.21 -14.46 1.21
CA GLN A 563 -8.79 -14.78 1.36
C GLN A 563 -8.00 -14.51 0.07
N GLN A 564 -8.57 -14.83 -1.09
CA GLN A 564 -7.96 -14.57 -2.39
C GLN A 564 -7.82 -13.06 -2.65
N LEU A 565 -8.86 -12.26 -2.36
CA LEU A 565 -8.79 -10.81 -2.50
C LEU A 565 -7.70 -10.23 -1.58
N GLU A 566 -7.65 -10.68 -0.33
CA GLU A 566 -6.61 -10.24 0.61
C GLU A 566 -5.21 -10.58 0.09
N HIS A 567 -5.01 -11.81 -0.39
CA HIS A 567 -3.73 -12.25 -0.96
C HIS A 567 -3.32 -11.42 -2.18
N GLN A 568 -4.26 -11.14 -3.09
CA GLN A 568 -4.02 -10.30 -4.27
C GLN A 568 -3.65 -8.87 -3.88
N ILE A 569 -4.36 -8.27 -2.91
CA ILE A 569 -4.05 -6.93 -2.40
C ILE A 569 -2.66 -6.90 -1.75
N ARG A 570 -2.31 -7.93 -0.96
CA ARG A 570 -0.98 -8.06 -0.35
C ARG A 570 0.14 -8.15 -1.39
N ILE A 571 -0.05 -8.94 -2.45
CA ILE A 571 0.89 -8.99 -3.58
C ILE A 571 1.02 -7.62 -4.24
N ARG A 572 -0.10 -6.95 -4.58
CA ARG A 572 -0.05 -5.60 -5.17
C ARG A 572 0.65 -4.58 -4.27
N GLN A 573 0.49 -4.67 -2.94
CA GLN A 573 1.21 -3.82 -1.99
C GLN A 573 2.71 -4.14 -1.95
N LEU A 574 3.09 -5.42 -1.91
CA LEU A 574 4.49 -5.83 -1.98
C LEU A 574 5.15 -5.36 -3.28
N THR A 575 4.50 -5.56 -4.42
CA THR A 575 4.98 -5.08 -5.72
C THR A 575 5.13 -3.56 -5.76
N ARG A 576 4.16 -2.78 -5.25
CA ARG A 576 4.30 -1.31 -5.13
C ARG A 576 5.44 -0.91 -4.21
N ARG A 577 5.64 -1.64 -3.11
CA ARG A 577 6.76 -1.39 -2.20
C ARG A 577 8.09 -1.68 -2.88
N VAL A 578 8.21 -2.80 -3.61
CA VAL A 578 9.39 -3.09 -4.46
C VAL A 578 9.66 -1.92 -5.39
N TRP A 579 8.65 -1.45 -6.13
CA TRP A 579 8.80 -0.28 -7.02
C TRP A 579 9.23 0.99 -6.29
N SER A 580 8.67 1.26 -5.11
CA SER A 580 9.05 2.40 -4.28
C SER A 580 10.52 2.32 -3.83
N GLU A 581 10.97 1.16 -3.37
CA GLU A 581 12.35 0.95 -2.94
C GLU A 581 13.33 1.00 -4.13
N LEU A 582 12.91 0.51 -5.31
CA LEU A 582 13.65 0.66 -6.56
C LEU A 582 13.84 2.15 -6.94
N GLN A 583 12.77 2.96 -6.85
CA GLN A 583 12.84 4.40 -7.10
C GLN A 583 13.73 5.12 -6.08
N ALA A 584 13.71 4.68 -4.82
CA ALA A 584 14.57 5.17 -3.75
C ALA A 584 16.03 4.65 -3.84
N ARG A 585 16.35 3.78 -4.80
CA ARG A 585 17.66 3.12 -4.98
C ARG A 585 18.09 2.22 -3.81
N HIS A 586 17.14 1.72 -3.02
CA HIS A 586 17.38 0.75 -1.94
C HIS A 586 17.38 -0.70 -2.46
N PHE A 587 18.34 -1.03 -3.32
CA PHE A 587 18.32 -2.28 -4.08
C PHE A 587 18.38 -3.56 -3.24
N GLY A 588 19.01 -3.52 -2.06
CA GLY A 588 19.05 -4.66 -1.13
C GLY A 588 17.65 -5.01 -0.61
N ILE A 589 16.89 -4.00 -0.16
CA ILE A 589 15.52 -4.16 0.33
C ILE A 589 14.61 -4.62 -0.82
N ALA A 590 14.73 -4.00 -2.00
CA ALA A 590 13.97 -4.41 -3.17
C ALA A 590 14.23 -5.89 -3.54
N SER A 591 15.48 -6.34 -3.50
CA SER A 591 15.85 -7.74 -3.76
C SER A 591 15.18 -8.72 -2.78
N ASP A 592 15.20 -8.41 -1.49
CA ASP A 592 14.59 -9.28 -0.47
C ASP A 592 13.06 -9.28 -0.53
N LEU A 593 12.45 -8.14 -0.90
CA LEU A 593 11.00 -8.06 -1.12
C LEU A 593 10.57 -8.83 -2.38
N VAL A 594 11.34 -8.78 -3.46
CA VAL A 594 11.02 -9.50 -4.71
C VAL A 594 11.04 -11.01 -4.50
N LYS A 595 11.93 -11.55 -3.65
CA LYS A 595 11.96 -13.00 -3.32
C LYS A 595 10.70 -13.49 -2.61
N GLN A 596 9.89 -12.59 -2.03
CA GLN A 596 8.64 -12.91 -1.37
C GLN A 596 7.45 -12.94 -2.34
N LEU A 597 7.63 -12.48 -3.58
CA LEU A 597 6.61 -12.52 -4.63
C LEU A 597 6.57 -13.91 -5.28
N PRO A 598 5.40 -14.38 -5.75
CA PRO A 598 5.28 -15.66 -6.45
C PRO A 598 6.00 -15.63 -7.81
N ASP A 599 6.49 -16.78 -8.28
CA ASP A 599 7.17 -16.92 -9.58
C ASP A 599 6.20 -16.75 -10.76
N THR A 600 5.97 -15.51 -11.16
CA THR A 600 5.11 -15.11 -12.28
C THR A 600 5.89 -14.29 -13.30
N LEU A 601 5.37 -14.11 -14.52
CA LEU A 601 5.97 -13.25 -15.55
C LEU A 601 6.28 -11.85 -14.98
N ASP A 602 5.36 -11.25 -14.23
CA ASP A 602 5.55 -9.91 -13.65
C ASP A 602 6.68 -9.88 -12.61
N THR A 603 6.82 -10.95 -11.81
CA THR A 603 7.94 -11.09 -10.86
C THR A 603 9.28 -11.21 -11.57
N TRP A 604 9.36 -12.00 -12.65
CA TRP A 604 10.57 -12.08 -13.47
C TRP A 604 10.92 -10.74 -14.13
N ARG A 605 9.92 -9.99 -14.60
CA ARG A 605 10.14 -8.64 -15.14
C ARG A 605 10.61 -7.66 -14.06
N LEU A 606 10.08 -7.76 -12.85
CA LEU A 606 10.58 -7.00 -11.69
C LEU A 606 12.04 -7.35 -11.35
N GLN A 607 12.43 -8.61 -11.47
CA GLN A 607 13.82 -9.03 -11.29
C GLN A 607 14.74 -8.50 -12.40
N ALA A 608 14.30 -8.54 -13.66
CA ALA A 608 15.03 -7.94 -14.78
C ALA A 608 15.20 -6.43 -14.60
N GLU A 609 14.15 -5.72 -14.17
CA GLU A 609 14.19 -4.29 -13.87
C GLU A 609 15.12 -3.97 -12.69
N LEU A 610 15.09 -4.76 -11.62
CA LEU A 610 16.02 -4.62 -10.50
C LEU A 610 17.48 -4.79 -10.98
N ALA A 611 17.77 -5.80 -11.80
CA ALA A 611 19.09 -6.01 -12.37
C ALA A 611 19.51 -4.82 -13.25
N ARG A 612 18.60 -4.29 -14.07
CA ARG A 612 18.82 -3.10 -14.91
C ARG A 612 19.18 -1.86 -14.07
N GLN A 613 18.44 -1.59 -13.00
CA GLN A 613 18.69 -0.44 -12.12
C GLN A 613 19.99 -0.56 -11.30
N GLN A 614 20.41 -1.79 -11.00
CA GLN A 614 21.71 -2.08 -10.37
C GLN A 614 22.90 -2.00 -11.36
N GLY A 615 22.65 -1.86 -12.66
CA GLY A 615 23.68 -1.94 -13.71
C GLY A 615 24.14 -3.37 -14.03
N HIS A 616 23.45 -4.38 -13.52
CA HIS A 616 23.73 -5.80 -13.79
C HIS A 616 23.06 -6.26 -15.10
N HIS A 617 23.44 -5.63 -16.22
CA HIS A 617 22.81 -5.85 -17.52
C HIS A 617 22.98 -7.27 -18.08
N ASP A 618 24.03 -8.00 -17.68
CA ASP A 618 24.18 -9.42 -18.03
C ASP A 618 23.10 -10.30 -17.39
N THR A 619 22.76 -10.03 -16.12
CA THR A 619 21.68 -10.72 -15.40
C THR A 619 20.33 -10.38 -16.01
N GLN A 620 20.11 -9.10 -16.34
CA GLN A 620 18.93 -8.64 -17.07
C GLN A 620 18.78 -9.43 -18.38
N LEU A 621 19.83 -9.45 -19.22
CA LEU A 621 19.83 -10.15 -20.50
C LEU A 621 19.52 -11.65 -20.37
N ALA A 622 20.06 -12.31 -19.33
CA ALA A 622 19.78 -13.72 -19.07
C ALA A 622 18.30 -13.96 -18.72
N ILE A 623 17.70 -13.09 -17.91
CA ILE A 623 16.27 -13.14 -17.57
C ILE A 623 15.43 -12.89 -18.82
N ASP A 624 15.73 -11.83 -19.58
CA ASP A 624 14.96 -11.44 -20.78
C ASP A 624 14.99 -12.53 -21.84
N ARG A 625 16.15 -13.18 -22.07
CA ARG A 625 16.25 -14.33 -22.98
C ARG A 625 15.43 -15.53 -22.52
N ARG A 626 15.39 -15.80 -21.21
CA ARG A 626 14.56 -16.87 -20.65
C ARG A 626 13.07 -16.58 -20.85
N LEU A 627 12.65 -15.34 -20.60
CA LEU A 627 11.28 -14.91 -20.85
C LEU A 627 10.94 -14.99 -22.34
N LEU A 628 11.81 -14.52 -23.23
CA LEU A 628 11.59 -14.56 -24.67
C LEU A 628 11.54 -15.99 -25.22
N ALA A 629 12.30 -16.93 -24.66
CA ALA A 629 12.22 -18.34 -25.03
C ALA A 629 10.86 -18.98 -24.71
N GLN A 630 10.22 -18.53 -23.62
CA GLN A 630 8.88 -18.99 -23.22
C GLN A 630 7.76 -18.29 -24.00
N TRP A 631 7.95 -17.01 -24.34
CA TRP A 631 6.96 -16.19 -25.07
C TRP A 631 7.57 -15.52 -26.31
N PRO A 632 7.93 -16.28 -27.36
CA PRO A 632 8.70 -15.76 -28.50
C PRO A 632 7.98 -14.73 -29.38
N GLN A 633 6.65 -14.65 -29.26
CA GLN A 633 5.80 -13.74 -30.05
C GLN A 633 5.59 -12.36 -29.38
N ARG A 634 6.11 -12.16 -28.16
CA ARG A 634 5.93 -10.91 -27.39
C ARG A 634 6.99 -9.87 -27.79
N ILE A 635 6.56 -8.82 -28.49
CA ILE A 635 7.43 -7.73 -28.96
C ILE A 635 8.09 -7.00 -27.78
N ASP A 636 7.35 -6.77 -26.70
CA ASP A 636 7.85 -6.09 -25.49
C ASP A 636 9.04 -6.81 -24.86
N LEU A 637 9.01 -8.15 -24.78
CA LEU A 637 10.14 -8.94 -24.25
C LEU A 637 11.37 -8.92 -25.16
N ARG A 638 11.14 -8.86 -26.48
CA ARG A 638 12.25 -8.72 -27.44
C ARG A 638 12.88 -7.34 -27.37
N LEU A 639 12.09 -6.30 -27.12
CA LEU A 639 12.60 -4.94 -26.86
C LEU A 639 13.35 -4.88 -25.52
N ASP A 640 12.86 -5.54 -24.47
CA ASP A 640 13.58 -5.64 -23.19
C ASP A 640 14.97 -6.33 -23.38
N GLU A 641 15.08 -7.39 -24.22
CA GLU A 641 16.38 -7.99 -24.61
C GLU A 641 17.29 -6.98 -25.35
N ILE A 642 16.74 -6.21 -26.29
CA ILE A 642 17.49 -5.22 -27.07
C ILE A 642 18.00 -4.10 -26.15
N ASP A 643 17.16 -3.62 -25.24
CA ASP A 643 17.53 -2.63 -24.22
C ASP A 643 18.73 -3.14 -23.40
N ALA A 644 18.72 -4.39 -22.94
CA ALA A 644 19.84 -5.01 -22.22
C ALA A 644 21.13 -5.07 -23.07
N LEU A 645 21.01 -5.47 -24.35
CA LEU A 645 22.15 -5.54 -25.27
C LEU A 645 22.77 -4.16 -25.56
N LEU A 646 21.95 -3.11 -25.67
CA LEU A 646 22.41 -1.74 -25.87
C LEU A 646 23.17 -1.23 -24.64
N GLN A 647 22.68 -1.50 -23.43
CA GLN A 647 23.40 -1.14 -22.20
C GLN A 647 24.75 -1.87 -22.08
N LEU A 648 24.83 -3.13 -22.53
CA LEU A 648 26.06 -3.91 -22.62
C LEU A 648 26.98 -3.50 -23.80
N GLN A 649 26.63 -2.46 -24.57
CA GLN A 649 27.35 -2.02 -25.77
C GLN A 649 27.49 -3.11 -26.85
N ARG A 650 26.63 -4.14 -26.84
CA ARG A 650 26.58 -5.23 -27.83
C ARG A 650 25.73 -4.81 -29.03
N THR A 651 26.10 -3.68 -29.64
CA THR A 651 25.33 -2.97 -30.67
C THR A 651 25.06 -3.81 -31.93
N GLY A 652 26.00 -4.69 -32.32
CA GLY A 652 25.82 -5.60 -33.45
C GLY A 652 24.69 -6.62 -33.23
N GLU A 653 24.61 -7.19 -32.02
CA GLU A 653 23.53 -8.11 -31.66
C GLU A 653 22.21 -7.37 -31.52
N ALA A 654 22.20 -6.22 -30.84
CA ALA A 654 21.01 -5.37 -30.70
C ALA A 654 20.41 -5.02 -32.09
N ARG A 655 21.27 -4.60 -33.04
CA ARG A 655 20.86 -4.34 -34.44
C ARG A 655 20.23 -5.57 -35.09
N SER A 656 20.88 -6.73 -34.98
CA SER A 656 20.37 -7.98 -35.57
C SER A 656 19.02 -8.44 -34.99
N ARG A 657 18.72 -8.07 -33.74
CA ARG A 657 17.46 -8.40 -33.05
C ARG A 657 16.34 -7.40 -33.36
N LEU A 658 16.71 -6.15 -33.63
CA LEU A 658 15.80 -5.06 -33.96
C LEU A 658 15.36 -5.09 -35.44
N GLU A 659 16.22 -5.55 -36.36
CA GLU A 659 15.91 -5.64 -37.80
C GLU A 659 14.67 -6.49 -38.14
N PRO A 660 14.49 -7.71 -37.60
CA PRO A 660 13.29 -8.51 -37.86
C PRO A 660 12.01 -7.85 -37.35
N LEU A 661 12.06 -7.08 -36.25
CA LEU A 661 10.90 -6.36 -35.72
C LEU A 661 10.41 -5.25 -36.67
N ALA A 662 11.33 -4.66 -37.43
CA ALA A 662 10.98 -3.68 -38.47
C ALA A 662 10.38 -4.34 -39.73
N ALA A 663 10.56 -5.65 -39.91
CA ALA A 663 10.14 -6.42 -41.09
C ALA A 663 9.07 -7.50 -40.80
N ALA A 664 8.55 -7.61 -39.57
CA ALA A 664 7.73 -8.74 -39.12
C ALA A 664 6.22 -8.58 -39.39
N SER A 665 5.57 -9.74 -39.55
CA SER A 665 4.12 -9.97 -39.66
C SER A 665 3.28 -9.60 -38.42
N LEU A 666 3.91 -9.11 -37.35
CA LEU A 666 3.27 -8.59 -36.14
C LEU A 666 3.39 -7.07 -36.17
N ALA A 667 2.27 -6.36 -36.35
CA ALA A 667 2.27 -4.90 -36.40
C ALA A 667 2.65 -4.32 -35.01
N PRO A 668 3.81 -3.63 -34.87
CA PRO A 668 4.20 -3.03 -33.60
C PRO A 668 3.21 -1.94 -33.20
N SER A 669 2.86 -1.90 -31.90
CA SER A 669 2.01 -0.84 -31.35
C SER A 669 2.73 0.52 -31.38
N ALA A 670 2.00 1.61 -31.18
CA ALA A 670 2.61 2.93 -31.07
C ALA A 670 3.67 2.99 -29.95
N SER A 671 3.45 2.34 -28.80
CA SER A 671 4.44 2.28 -27.72
C SER A 671 5.69 1.50 -28.10
N ASP A 672 5.54 0.41 -28.85
CA ASP A 672 6.68 -0.39 -29.34
C ASP A 672 7.52 0.44 -30.32
N ARG A 673 6.87 1.18 -31.23
CA ARG A 673 7.54 2.06 -32.18
C ARG A 673 8.32 3.19 -31.49
N ARG A 674 7.80 3.78 -30.41
CA ARG A 674 8.53 4.78 -29.61
C ARG A 674 9.78 4.18 -28.95
N ARG A 675 9.71 2.94 -28.43
CA ARG A 675 10.89 2.21 -27.91
C ARG A 675 11.90 1.95 -29.02
N MET A 676 11.46 1.34 -30.12
CA MET A 676 12.30 1.08 -31.29
C MET A 676 12.98 2.36 -31.82
N ALA A 677 12.29 3.51 -31.79
CA ALA A 677 12.87 4.78 -32.19
C ALA A 677 14.07 5.17 -31.31
N ARG A 678 13.93 5.03 -29.99
CA ARG A 678 15.05 5.26 -29.06
C ARG A 678 16.20 4.27 -29.29
N ASP A 679 15.89 3.01 -29.56
CA ASP A 679 16.91 1.97 -29.80
C ASP A 679 17.69 2.25 -31.08
N TRP A 680 17.00 2.62 -32.17
CA TRP A 680 17.65 3.07 -33.40
C TRP A 680 18.51 4.32 -33.19
N SER A 681 18.06 5.26 -32.36
CA SER A 681 18.86 6.43 -32.00
C SER A 681 20.14 6.05 -31.25
N GLN A 682 20.06 5.11 -30.30
CA GLN A 682 21.25 4.62 -29.57
C GLN A 682 22.22 3.87 -30.48
N LEU A 683 21.72 3.23 -31.53
CA LEU A 683 22.52 2.58 -32.56
C LEU A 683 23.14 3.54 -33.59
N GLY A 684 22.92 4.86 -33.44
CA GLY A 684 23.44 5.88 -34.35
C GLY A 684 22.66 6.02 -35.67
N GLU A 685 21.40 5.57 -35.70
CA GLU A 685 20.54 5.55 -36.89
C GLU A 685 19.34 6.52 -36.76
N PRO A 686 19.57 7.86 -36.70
CA PRO A 686 18.52 8.85 -36.43
C PRO A 686 17.41 8.85 -37.49
N ARG A 687 17.73 8.50 -38.75
CA ARG A 687 16.71 8.39 -39.82
C ARG A 687 15.70 7.28 -39.55
N ARG A 688 16.18 6.13 -39.08
CA ARG A 688 15.31 5.00 -38.70
C ARG A 688 14.54 5.34 -37.42
N ALA A 689 15.18 6.01 -36.47
CA ALA A 689 14.53 6.50 -35.26
C ALA A 689 13.35 7.44 -35.58
N ALA A 690 13.60 8.47 -36.41
CA ALA A 690 12.57 9.40 -36.86
C ALA A 690 11.44 8.68 -37.60
N ALA A 691 11.75 7.71 -38.48
CA ALA A 691 10.73 6.95 -39.20
C ALA A 691 9.81 6.16 -38.25
N GLN A 692 10.37 5.48 -37.23
CA GLN A 692 9.56 4.75 -36.24
C GLN A 692 8.73 5.70 -35.38
N MET A 693 9.30 6.83 -34.94
CA MET A 693 8.57 7.82 -34.16
C MET A 693 7.43 8.46 -34.96
N ARG A 694 7.65 8.86 -36.21
CA ARG A 694 6.57 9.35 -37.08
C ARG A 694 5.43 8.33 -37.20
N ALA A 695 5.77 7.06 -37.42
CA ALA A 695 4.77 6.01 -37.52
C ALA A 695 4.01 5.80 -36.20
N ALA A 696 4.66 6.03 -35.05
CA ALA A 696 3.99 6.01 -33.74
C ALA A 696 3.02 7.18 -33.55
N LEU A 697 3.34 8.35 -34.10
CA LEU A 697 2.59 9.60 -33.93
C LEU A 697 1.53 9.86 -35.01
N ALA A 698 1.48 9.06 -36.08
CA ALA A 698 0.65 9.32 -37.26
C ALA A 698 -0.86 9.42 -36.96
N ASP A 699 -1.37 8.61 -36.03
CA ASP A 699 -2.78 8.56 -35.64
C ASP A 699 -3.09 9.30 -34.33
N GLU A 700 -2.07 9.93 -33.72
CA GLU A 700 -2.21 10.61 -32.43
C GLU A 700 -2.61 12.08 -32.63
N ALA A 701 -3.82 12.46 -32.19
CA ALA A 701 -4.31 13.83 -32.32
C ALA A 701 -3.42 14.86 -31.58
N HIS A 702 -2.85 14.46 -30.44
CA HIS A 702 -2.01 15.32 -29.59
C HIS A 702 -0.76 14.59 -29.10
N PRO A 703 0.30 14.46 -29.94
CA PRO A 703 1.59 13.88 -29.56
C PRO A 703 2.18 14.56 -28.33
N SER A 704 2.95 13.85 -27.50
CA SER A 704 3.57 14.48 -26.33
C SER A 704 4.71 15.44 -26.71
N ALA A 705 4.97 16.46 -25.88
CA ALA A 705 6.07 17.41 -26.10
C ALA A 705 7.45 16.73 -26.10
N LEU A 706 7.60 15.61 -25.38
CA LEU A 706 8.83 14.81 -25.39
C LEU A 706 9.03 14.10 -26.73
N ASP A 707 7.98 13.44 -27.25
CA ASP A 707 8.07 12.74 -28.53
C ASP A 707 8.35 13.71 -29.69
N LEU A 708 7.75 14.90 -29.65
CA LEU A 708 8.00 15.98 -30.60
C LEU A 708 9.45 16.49 -30.53
N ARG A 709 10.00 16.70 -29.31
CA ARG A 709 11.42 17.07 -29.14
C ARG A 709 12.34 16.02 -29.74
N ASP A 710 12.12 14.74 -29.40
CA ASP A 710 12.98 13.65 -29.84
C ASP A 710 12.94 13.48 -31.37
N LEU A 711 11.73 13.56 -31.96
CA LEU A 711 11.57 13.57 -33.40
C LEU A 711 12.33 14.74 -34.05
N ALA A 712 12.14 15.97 -33.54
CA ALA A 712 12.81 17.16 -34.05
C ALA A 712 14.34 17.08 -33.98
N ARG A 713 14.90 16.42 -32.95
CA ARG A 713 16.35 16.18 -32.84
C ARG A 713 16.87 15.28 -33.95
N TRP A 714 16.15 14.19 -34.24
CA TRP A 714 16.56 13.24 -35.28
C TRP A 714 16.38 13.79 -36.69
N GLU A 715 15.37 14.63 -36.90
CA GLU A 715 15.06 15.23 -38.20
C GLU A 715 15.90 16.46 -38.52
N ARG A 716 16.44 17.15 -37.51
CA ARG A 716 17.12 18.46 -37.62
C ARG A 716 18.09 18.58 -38.80
N LYS A 717 18.84 17.51 -39.08
CA LYS A 717 19.87 17.47 -40.11
C LYS A 717 19.29 17.31 -41.51
N ASP A 718 18.22 16.54 -41.66
CA ASP A 718 17.63 16.20 -42.96
C ASP A 718 16.49 17.16 -43.34
N ASP A 719 15.67 17.60 -42.37
CA ASP A 719 14.57 18.54 -42.55
C ASP A 719 14.47 19.52 -41.34
N PRO A 720 15.28 20.59 -41.32
CA PRO A 720 15.31 21.53 -40.21
C PRO A 720 14.00 22.32 -40.07
N ALA A 721 13.29 22.58 -41.18
CA ALA A 721 12.05 23.34 -41.15
C ALA A 721 10.96 22.57 -40.39
N ARG A 722 10.82 21.27 -40.68
CA ARG A 722 9.92 20.38 -39.95
C ARG A 722 10.34 20.20 -38.50
N ALA A 723 11.64 20.02 -38.22
CA ALA A 723 12.13 19.92 -36.86
C ALA A 723 11.76 21.16 -36.01
N LEU A 724 11.89 22.37 -36.57
CA LEU A 724 11.47 23.61 -35.90
C LEU A 724 9.95 23.72 -35.72
N GLN A 725 9.15 23.10 -36.60
CA GLN A 725 7.70 22.99 -36.41
C GLN A 725 7.34 22.10 -35.23
N ASP A 726 7.97 20.92 -35.13
CA ASP A 726 7.74 20.01 -34.02
C ASP A 726 8.25 20.57 -32.69
N ASP A 727 9.40 21.24 -32.68
CA ASP A 727 9.90 21.99 -31.51
C ASP A 727 8.90 23.09 -31.06
N ALA A 728 8.34 23.85 -32.00
CA ALA A 728 7.37 24.89 -31.68
C ALA A 728 6.07 24.31 -31.11
N ARG A 729 5.58 23.19 -31.68
CA ARG A 729 4.42 22.45 -31.13
C ARG A 729 4.70 21.96 -29.72
N ALA A 730 5.90 21.44 -29.46
CA ALA A 730 6.32 21.04 -28.11
C ALA A 730 6.32 22.23 -27.13
N LEU A 731 6.86 23.39 -27.55
CA LEU A 731 6.83 24.61 -26.74
C LEU A 731 5.41 25.12 -26.48
N GLN A 732 4.49 25.02 -27.45
CA GLN A 732 3.09 25.39 -27.28
C GLN A 732 2.36 24.51 -26.27
N GLN A 733 2.59 23.19 -26.32
CA GLN A 733 2.02 22.25 -25.33
C GLN A 733 2.52 22.53 -23.91
N LEU A 734 3.79 22.93 -23.78
CA LEU A 734 4.39 23.33 -22.51
C LEU A 734 4.02 24.77 -22.10
N ARG A 735 3.16 25.46 -22.87
CA ARG A 735 2.72 26.85 -22.68
C ARG A 735 3.88 27.85 -22.64
N LEU A 736 4.95 27.55 -23.37
CA LEU A 736 6.12 28.42 -23.52
C LEU A 736 6.02 29.30 -24.77
N LEU A 737 5.14 28.94 -25.70
CA LEU A 737 4.86 29.69 -26.93
C LEU A 737 3.34 29.77 -27.13
N PRO A 738 2.77 30.95 -27.46
CA PRO A 738 1.37 31.08 -27.82
C PRO A 738 0.94 30.19 -29.00
N ALA A 739 -0.27 29.64 -28.94
CA ALA A 739 -0.83 28.77 -29.99
C ALA A 739 -1.09 29.50 -31.32
N THR A 740 -1.15 30.83 -31.31
CA THR A 740 -1.34 31.67 -32.51
C THR A 740 -0.09 31.79 -33.37
N ILE A 741 1.07 31.34 -32.89
CA ILE A 741 2.35 31.45 -33.60
C ILE A 741 2.58 30.18 -34.40
N THR A 742 2.54 30.29 -35.73
CA THR A 742 2.87 29.20 -36.65
C THR A 742 4.33 29.32 -37.09
N THR A 743 5.18 28.36 -36.76
CA THR A 743 6.57 28.32 -37.23
C THR A 743 6.67 27.72 -38.64
N PRO A 744 7.66 28.12 -39.45
CA PRO A 744 8.79 29.00 -39.15
C PRO A 744 8.52 30.52 -39.34
N ALA A 745 7.27 30.98 -39.42
CA ALA A 745 6.95 32.36 -39.81
C ALA A 745 7.38 33.46 -38.80
N ASP A 746 7.72 33.11 -37.55
CA ASP A 746 8.19 34.08 -36.54
C ASP A 746 9.42 33.57 -35.75
N PRO A 747 10.64 33.64 -36.33
CA PRO A 747 11.88 33.20 -35.68
C PRO A 747 12.24 34.00 -34.41
N ALA A 748 11.85 35.28 -34.34
CA ALA A 748 12.15 36.13 -33.18
C ALA A 748 11.39 35.65 -31.94
N GLN A 749 10.11 35.31 -32.08
CA GLN A 749 9.35 34.75 -30.96
C GLN A 749 9.84 33.36 -30.56
N LEU A 750 10.24 32.53 -31.53
CA LEU A 750 10.78 31.20 -31.25
C LEU A 750 12.11 31.29 -30.47
N THR A 751 13.05 32.13 -30.91
CA THR A 751 14.32 32.35 -30.19
C THR A 751 14.10 33.03 -28.84
N ARG A 752 13.13 33.94 -28.70
CA ARG A 752 12.74 34.49 -27.39
C ARG A 752 12.24 33.40 -26.44
N ALA A 753 11.52 32.40 -26.96
CA ALA A 753 11.07 31.26 -26.19
C ALA A 753 12.20 30.29 -25.80
N THR A 754 13.44 30.49 -26.23
CA THR A 754 14.61 29.70 -25.79
C THR A 754 15.31 30.27 -24.56
N ARG A 755 14.90 31.45 -24.05
CA ARG A 755 15.48 32.05 -22.83
C ARG A 755 15.33 31.10 -21.64
N ALA A 756 16.45 30.69 -21.05
CA ALA A 756 16.46 29.70 -19.99
C ALA A 756 15.90 30.28 -18.68
N ARG A 757 15.37 29.42 -17.79
CA ARG A 757 14.87 29.83 -16.47
C ARG A 757 15.29 28.82 -15.38
N ASP A 758 15.56 29.31 -14.18
CA ASP A 758 15.93 28.47 -13.02
C ASP A 758 14.84 27.46 -12.62
N SER A 759 13.58 27.73 -12.95
CA SER A 759 12.43 26.85 -12.65
C SER A 759 12.09 25.85 -13.76
N ASP A 760 12.85 25.83 -14.86
CA ASP A 760 12.62 24.88 -15.94
C ASP A 760 12.90 23.44 -15.45
N ASP A 761 12.03 22.50 -15.84
CA ASP A 761 12.34 21.08 -15.73
C ASP A 761 13.28 20.66 -16.87
N TRP A 762 13.76 19.43 -16.81
CA TRP A 762 14.70 18.89 -17.80
C TRP A 762 14.19 18.98 -19.25
N LEU A 763 12.87 18.83 -19.47
CA LEU A 763 12.29 18.85 -20.82
C LEU A 763 12.24 20.27 -21.37
N ARG A 764 11.77 21.24 -20.56
CA ARG A 764 11.77 22.66 -20.93
C ARG A 764 13.18 23.15 -21.21
N GLN A 765 14.13 22.85 -20.31
CA GLN A 765 15.53 23.23 -20.47
C GLN A 765 16.12 22.63 -21.75
N SER A 766 15.84 21.35 -21.99
CA SER A 766 16.31 20.65 -23.19
C SER A 766 15.79 21.28 -24.48
N LEU A 767 14.47 21.50 -24.60
CA LEU A 767 13.86 22.11 -25.79
C LEU A 767 14.44 23.49 -26.06
N ARG A 768 14.55 24.33 -25.03
CA ARG A 768 15.16 25.66 -25.14
C ARG A 768 16.60 25.58 -25.64
N SER A 769 17.40 24.68 -25.06
CA SER A 769 18.80 24.49 -25.43
C SER A 769 18.96 24.01 -26.87
N ASP A 770 18.18 23.01 -27.29
CA ASP A 770 18.29 22.42 -28.64
C ASP A 770 17.99 23.45 -29.74
N ILE A 771 16.94 24.25 -29.52
CA ILE A 771 16.55 25.33 -30.45
C ILE A 771 17.60 26.44 -30.43
N ALA A 772 18.03 26.88 -29.25
CA ALA A 772 19.06 27.92 -29.10
C ALA A 772 20.37 27.52 -29.80
N GLU A 773 20.84 26.30 -29.55
CA GLU A 773 22.07 25.74 -30.13
C GLU A 773 21.96 25.63 -31.66
N TYR A 774 20.79 25.22 -32.18
CA TYR A 774 20.55 25.20 -33.62
C TYR A 774 20.67 26.59 -34.25
N TYR A 775 19.97 27.60 -33.72
CA TYR A 775 20.04 28.97 -34.26
C TYR A 775 21.43 29.56 -34.13
N GLN A 776 22.08 29.43 -32.96
CA GLN A 776 23.43 29.94 -32.75
C GLN A 776 24.48 29.25 -33.64
N ARG A 777 24.26 27.99 -34.04
CA ARG A 777 25.16 27.26 -34.94
C ARG A 777 24.95 27.57 -36.40
N THR A 778 23.69 27.75 -36.81
CA THR A 778 23.31 27.95 -38.22
C THR A 778 23.30 29.41 -38.63
N ASP A 779 23.24 30.35 -37.69
CA ASP A 779 23.19 31.77 -38.00
C ASP A 779 24.55 32.31 -38.44
N PRO A 780 24.67 32.89 -39.64
CA PRO A 780 25.80 33.74 -39.99
C PRO A 780 25.83 34.98 -39.10
N VAL A 781 27.02 35.37 -38.65
CA VAL A 781 27.23 36.52 -37.76
C VAL A 781 28.36 37.36 -38.32
N LEU A 782 28.13 38.67 -38.43
CA LEU A 782 29.14 39.66 -38.79
C LEU A 782 29.44 40.53 -37.57
N THR A 783 30.72 40.66 -37.20
CA THR A 783 31.13 41.50 -36.08
C THR A 783 32.18 42.51 -36.56
N LEU A 784 31.94 43.78 -36.27
CA LEU A 784 32.91 44.86 -36.42
C LEU A 784 33.38 45.29 -35.03
N ASP A 785 34.69 45.29 -34.79
CA ASP A 785 35.30 45.60 -33.49
C ASP A 785 36.44 46.61 -33.67
N GLU A 786 36.50 47.58 -32.77
CA GLU A 786 37.56 48.57 -32.64
C GLU A 786 38.21 48.40 -31.26
N GLY A 787 39.52 48.20 -31.24
CA GLY A 787 40.30 48.01 -30.03
C GLY A 787 41.48 48.96 -29.94
N LEU A 788 41.71 49.48 -28.74
CA LEU A 788 42.85 50.31 -28.39
C LEU A 788 43.58 49.68 -27.21
N ASN A 789 44.88 49.52 -27.35
CA ASN A 789 45.78 49.02 -26.33
C ASN A 789 46.93 50.02 -26.14
N SER A 790 47.28 50.31 -24.89
CA SER A 790 48.38 51.20 -24.55
C SER A 790 49.24 50.64 -23.42
N ARG A 791 50.55 50.77 -23.58
CA ARG A 791 51.56 50.52 -22.56
C ARG A 791 52.51 51.72 -22.50
N SER A 792 52.46 52.49 -21.41
CA SER A 792 53.22 53.76 -21.28
C SER A 792 54.38 53.70 -20.28
N ASN A 793 54.72 52.52 -19.78
CA ASN A 793 55.81 52.30 -18.81
C ASN A 793 57.08 51.69 -19.44
N GLY A 794 57.19 51.72 -20.77
CA GLY A 794 58.28 51.11 -21.54
C GLY A 794 59.32 52.11 -22.08
N GLN A 795 60.32 51.58 -22.79
CA GLN A 795 61.31 52.38 -23.51
C GLN A 795 60.72 52.88 -24.84
N ALA A 796 60.87 54.18 -25.11
CA ALA A 796 60.50 54.78 -26.39
C ALA A 796 61.25 54.12 -27.54
N GLY A 797 60.55 53.86 -28.63
CA GLY A 797 61.01 53.13 -29.81
C GLY A 797 60.92 51.60 -29.71
N ALA A 798 60.46 51.03 -28.60
CA ALA A 798 60.27 49.57 -28.50
C ALA A 798 59.03 49.14 -27.70
N THR A 799 58.96 49.49 -26.41
CA THR A 799 57.94 48.98 -25.46
C THR A 799 56.95 50.03 -24.95
N ASP A 800 57.19 51.33 -25.22
CA ASP A 800 56.17 52.38 -25.09
C ASP A 800 55.18 52.29 -26.26
N LEU A 801 54.33 51.27 -26.23
CA LEU A 801 53.56 50.80 -27.39
C LEU A 801 52.10 51.22 -27.29
N ARG A 802 51.61 51.87 -28.35
CA ARG A 802 50.18 52.04 -28.64
C ARG A 802 49.82 51.11 -29.79
N ASN A 803 48.81 50.28 -29.59
CA ASN A 803 48.27 49.38 -30.60
C ASN A 803 46.79 49.70 -30.83
N GLN A 804 46.43 50.04 -32.07
CA GLN A 804 45.06 50.14 -32.53
C GLN A 804 44.75 48.96 -33.45
N THR A 805 43.68 48.24 -33.16
CA THR A 805 43.27 47.05 -33.91
C THR A 805 41.81 47.16 -34.33
N GLN A 806 41.54 47.05 -35.63
CA GLN A 806 40.19 47.06 -36.19
C GLN A 806 39.92 45.69 -36.80
N MET A 807 38.82 45.04 -36.42
CA MET A 807 38.51 43.67 -36.85
C MET A 807 37.15 43.61 -37.52
N LEU A 808 37.11 42.95 -38.68
CA LEU A 808 35.89 42.50 -39.33
C LEU A 808 35.88 40.97 -39.36
N ASP A 809 34.99 40.37 -38.58
CA ASP A 809 34.84 38.92 -38.44
C ASP A 809 33.50 38.46 -39.02
N TYR A 810 33.55 37.53 -39.98
CA TYR A 810 32.37 36.88 -40.55
C TYR A 810 32.39 35.39 -40.22
N ALA A 811 31.52 34.98 -39.30
CA ALA A 811 31.35 33.60 -38.88
C ALA A 811 30.09 32.99 -39.52
N PHE A 812 30.19 31.80 -40.10
CA PHE A 812 29.11 31.17 -40.86
C PHE A 812 29.12 29.63 -40.71
N PRO A 813 27.97 28.95 -40.88
CA PRO A 813 27.94 27.50 -40.88
C PRO A 813 28.69 26.95 -42.10
N TRP A 814 29.59 25.99 -41.88
CA TRP A 814 30.28 25.30 -42.97
C TRP A 814 30.53 23.83 -42.62
N VAL A 815 30.09 22.94 -43.52
CA VAL A 815 30.04 21.49 -43.28
C VAL A 815 29.23 21.22 -41.99
N THR A 816 29.64 20.28 -41.16
CA THR A 816 29.02 19.99 -39.86
C THR A 816 29.67 20.85 -38.78
N GLY A 817 29.84 22.17 -38.98
CA GLY A 817 30.59 23.04 -38.08
C GLY A 817 30.39 24.53 -38.36
N ARG A 818 31.22 25.39 -37.76
CA ARG A 818 31.25 26.84 -38.02
C ARG A 818 32.63 27.24 -38.51
N ALA A 819 32.68 27.96 -39.62
CA ALA A 819 33.87 28.62 -40.11
C ALA A 819 33.84 30.12 -39.77
N PHE A 820 35.00 30.75 -39.78
CA PHE A 820 35.10 32.20 -39.78
C PHE A 820 36.15 32.66 -40.79
N VAL A 821 35.93 33.85 -41.35
CA VAL A 821 36.94 34.62 -42.08
C VAL A 821 37.07 35.96 -41.39
N ARG A 822 38.30 36.40 -41.19
CA ARG A 822 38.60 37.63 -40.47
C ARG A 822 39.62 38.48 -41.19
N LEU A 823 39.31 39.77 -41.27
CA LEU A 823 40.23 40.83 -41.67
C LEU A 823 40.56 41.67 -40.43
N GLU A 824 41.84 41.86 -40.12
CA GLU A 824 42.25 42.77 -39.06
C GLU A 824 43.25 43.81 -39.59
N HIS A 825 43.05 45.07 -39.23
CA HIS A 825 43.99 46.16 -39.48
C HIS A 825 44.65 46.52 -38.15
N GLN A 826 45.98 46.46 -38.10
CA GLN A 826 46.76 46.71 -36.89
C GLN A 826 47.76 47.84 -37.09
N GLN A 827 47.76 48.78 -36.15
CA GLN A 827 48.64 49.94 -36.08
C GLN A 827 49.40 49.93 -34.77
N LEU A 828 50.71 49.75 -34.86
CA LEU A 828 51.65 49.76 -33.76
C LEU A 828 52.48 51.05 -33.82
N ASP A 829 52.47 51.84 -32.75
CA ASP A 829 53.34 53.00 -32.56
C ASP A 829 54.11 52.83 -31.26
N ALA A 830 55.43 52.68 -31.37
CA ALA A 830 56.33 52.53 -30.23
C ALA A 830 57.01 53.86 -29.83
N GLY A 831 56.65 54.98 -30.44
CA GLY A 831 57.18 56.31 -30.13
C GLY A 831 58.54 56.62 -30.76
N SER A 832 59.16 57.71 -30.30
CA SER A 832 60.42 58.23 -30.84
C SER A 832 61.55 58.27 -29.82
N PHE A 833 62.76 57.88 -30.24
CA PHE A 833 63.97 57.98 -29.43
C PHE A 833 64.35 59.44 -29.15
N ARG A 834 64.97 59.70 -27.99
CA ARG A 834 65.46 61.04 -27.64
C ARG A 834 66.80 61.30 -28.31
N LEU A 835 66.91 62.41 -29.03
CA LEU A 835 68.14 62.81 -29.69
C LEU A 835 69.05 63.62 -28.77
N ASN A 836 70.36 63.38 -28.87
CA ASN A 836 71.38 64.22 -28.26
C ASN A 836 71.65 65.48 -29.12
N SER A 837 72.52 66.37 -28.63
CA SER A 837 72.91 67.61 -29.33
C SER A 837 73.51 67.39 -30.73
N GLY A 838 74.01 66.19 -31.03
CA GLY A 838 74.52 65.79 -32.34
C GLY A 838 73.47 65.13 -33.26
N GLY A 839 72.18 65.20 -32.92
CA GLY A 839 71.09 64.62 -33.70
C GLY A 839 71.08 63.08 -33.72
N ARG A 840 71.67 62.44 -32.71
CA ARG A 840 71.79 60.98 -32.60
C ARG A 840 71.14 60.46 -31.32
N TYR A 841 70.59 59.26 -31.36
CA TYR A 841 70.13 58.55 -30.17
C TYR A 841 71.07 57.40 -29.81
N LEU A 842 71.13 57.11 -28.51
CA LEU A 842 72.03 56.12 -27.90
C LEU A 842 71.26 55.06 -27.10
N ASP A 843 69.94 54.99 -27.27
CA ASP A 843 69.10 53.96 -26.67
C ASP A 843 69.56 52.56 -27.08
N ASP A 844 69.41 51.57 -26.18
CA ASP A 844 69.64 50.15 -26.49
C ASP A 844 68.54 49.73 -27.47
N PHE A 845 68.80 49.82 -28.77
CA PHE A 845 67.92 49.41 -29.86
C PHE A 845 68.77 49.06 -31.09
N GLY A 846 68.54 47.87 -31.66
CA GLY A 846 69.34 47.39 -32.77
C GLY A 846 70.84 47.44 -32.43
N SER A 847 71.65 48.02 -33.31
CA SER A 847 73.09 48.22 -33.13
C SER A 847 73.47 49.67 -32.77
N CYS A 848 72.59 50.41 -32.09
CA CYS A 848 72.79 51.84 -31.83
C CYS A 848 73.69 52.15 -30.63
N LEU A 849 73.73 51.25 -29.64
CA LEU A 849 74.51 51.42 -28.40
C LEU A 849 75.78 50.56 -28.43
N PHE A 850 76.93 51.18 -28.71
CA PHE A 850 78.26 50.56 -28.60
C PHE A 850 79.21 51.41 -27.75
N ALA A 851 80.09 50.75 -27.00
CA ALA A 851 81.15 51.37 -26.22
C ALA A 851 82.49 50.67 -26.49
N GLY A 852 83.59 51.40 -26.28
CA GLY A 852 84.96 50.89 -26.37
C GLY A 852 85.88 51.62 -25.40
N LEU A 853 87.18 51.30 -25.47
CA LEU A 853 88.23 51.98 -24.69
C LEU A 853 89.03 52.90 -25.60
N ASP A 854 89.30 54.13 -25.14
CA ASP A 854 90.21 55.05 -25.80
C ASP A 854 91.67 54.58 -25.69
N SER A 855 92.61 55.30 -26.33
CA SER A 855 94.05 54.99 -26.28
C SER A 855 94.67 55.00 -24.88
N LEU A 856 93.96 55.52 -23.88
CA LEU A 856 94.38 55.60 -22.48
C LEU A 856 93.67 54.55 -21.60
N GLY A 857 92.91 53.63 -22.21
CA GLY A 857 92.14 52.61 -21.48
C GLY A 857 90.91 53.17 -20.76
N ARG A 858 90.45 54.37 -21.11
CA ARG A 858 89.23 54.97 -20.53
C ARG A 858 88.03 54.63 -21.40
N TYR A 859 86.88 54.45 -20.76
CA TYR A 859 85.63 54.18 -21.46
C TYR A 859 85.20 55.34 -22.35
N GLN A 860 84.85 55.03 -23.59
CA GLN A 860 84.28 55.95 -24.55
C GLN A 860 83.05 55.33 -25.23
N GLN A 861 81.95 56.07 -25.22
CA GLN A 861 80.75 55.73 -25.97
C GLN A 861 80.97 56.01 -27.47
N LEU A 862 80.65 55.05 -28.34
CA LEU A 862 80.76 55.23 -29.79
C LEU A 862 79.54 55.98 -30.37
N PRO A 863 79.68 56.68 -31.51
CA PRO A 863 78.60 57.50 -32.08
C PRO A 863 77.29 56.73 -32.32
N GLY A 864 76.16 57.22 -31.82
CA GLY A 864 74.82 56.63 -31.95
C GLY A 864 74.20 56.66 -33.35
N CYS A 865 72.92 56.28 -33.45
CA CYS A 865 72.13 56.25 -34.70
C CYS A 865 71.41 57.58 -34.94
N SER A 866 71.14 57.93 -36.21
CA SER A 866 70.45 59.19 -36.59
C SER A 866 69.20 58.99 -37.46
N ASN A 867 68.99 57.80 -38.02
CA ASN A 867 67.83 57.44 -38.85
C ASN A 867 66.85 56.55 -38.07
N ARG A 868 65.61 56.42 -38.57
CA ARG A 868 64.53 55.64 -37.93
C ARG A 868 64.30 56.02 -36.46
N GLN A 869 64.22 57.32 -36.20
CA GLN A 869 64.04 57.87 -34.86
C GLN A 869 62.66 57.52 -34.27
N HIS A 870 61.65 57.36 -35.13
CA HIS A 870 60.28 56.97 -34.78
C HIS A 870 60.02 55.54 -35.24
N GLN A 871 59.48 54.70 -34.36
CA GLN A 871 59.26 53.28 -34.61
C GLN A 871 57.76 52.98 -34.66
N HIS A 872 57.29 52.49 -35.80
CA HIS A 872 55.90 52.13 -36.02
C HIS A 872 55.81 50.94 -36.98
N ALA A 873 54.68 50.23 -36.95
CA ALA A 873 54.32 49.21 -37.91
C ALA A 873 52.80 49.30 -38.20
N ASP A 874 52.42 49.18 -39.46
CA ASP A 874 51.04 49.28 -39.93
C ASP A 874 50.81 48.15 -40.94
N GLY A 875 49.63 47.53 -40.88
CA GLY A 875 49.31 46.49 -41.85
C GLY A 875 47.96 45.82 -41.64
N VAL A 876 47.56 45.06 -42.64
CA VAL A 876 46.32 44.28 -42.64
C VAL A 876 46.64 42.80 -42.64
N LEU A 877 45.94 42.01 -41.84
CA LEU A 877 46.01 40.56 -41.81
C LEU A 877 44.71 39.92 -42.26
N LEU A 878 44.83 38.72 -42.83
CA LEU A 878 43.72 37.84 -43.16
C LEU A 878 43.91 36.52 -42.38
N ALA A 879 42.85 36.07 -41.72
CA ALA A 879 42.80 34.80 -41.04
C ALA A 879 41.48 34.08 -41.34
N GLY A 880 41.51 32.76 -41.22
CA GLY A 880 40.32 31.94 -41.28
C GLY A 880 40.46 30.72 -40.40
N GLY A 881 39.33 30.19 -39.95
CA GLY A 881 39.33 29.00 -39.12
C GLY A 881 38.00 28.27 -39.18
N TRP A 882 37.99 27.10 -38.55
CA TRP A 882 36.85 26.21 -38.52
C TRP A 882 36.79 25.45 -37.19
N GLN A 883 35.57 25.23 -36.72
CA GLN A 883 35.23 24.45 -35.54
C GLN A 883 34.18 23.40 -35.90
N SER A 884 34.41 22.15 -35.51
CA SER A 884 33.43 21.06 -35.66
C SER A 884 32.15 21.32 -34.86
N ALA A 885 31.02 20.72 -35.26
CA ALA A 885 29.73 20.92 -34.58
C ALA A 885 29.78 20.49 -33.11
N ASP A 886 30.41 19.35 -32.81
CA ASP A 886 30.64 18.91 -31.42
C ASP A 886 31.73 19.74 -30.68
N GLY A 887 32.36 20.68 -31.38
CA GLY A 887 33.45 21.52 -30.92
C GLY A 887 34.71 20.75 -30.53
N ARG A 888 34.84 19.46 -30.88
CA ARG A 888 36.01 18.64 -30.52
C ARG A 888 37.27 19.03 -31.27
N VAL A 889 37.11 19.56 -32.49
CA VAL A 889 38.22 19.99 -33.35
C VAL A 889 38.05 21.46 -33.66
N GLN A 890 39.13 22.22 -33.50
CA GLN A 890 39.23 23.60 -33.95
C GLN A 890 40.55 23.77 -34.70
N ALA A 891 40.53 24.50 -35.82
CA ALA A 891 41.73 24.81 -36.58
C ALA A 891 41.64 26.21 -37.16
N ASP A 892 42.78 26.89 -37.25
CA ASP A 892 42.89 28.24 -37.79
C ASP A 892 44.22 28.46 -38.50
N ILE A 893 44.21 29.36 -39.49
CA ILE A 893 45.38 29.78 -40.24
C ILE A 893 45.25 31.25 -40.65
N GLY A 894 46.37 31.94 -40.65
CA GLY A 894 46.46 33.33 -41.05
C GLY A 894 47.90 33.77 -41.18
N HIS A 895 48.08 35.00 -41.63
CA HIS A 895 49.40 35.62 -41.74
C HIS A 895 49.48 36.80 -40.76
N SER A 896 50.67 37.17 -40.28
CA SER A 896 50.85 38.44 -39.58
C SER A 896 50.47 39.62 -40.51
N PRO A 897 50.15 40.81 -40.01
CA PRO A 897 49.85 41.97 -40.84
C PRO A 897 50.86 42.19 -41.98
N PHE A 898 50.34 42.29 -43.21
CA PHE A 898 51.11 42.67 -44.38
C PHE A 898 51.57 44.12 -44.21
N GLY A 899 52.87 44.32 -44.03
CA GLY A 899 53.47 45.62 -43.68
C GLY A 899 54.49 45.53 -42.56
N TYR A 900 54.41 44.47 -41.74
CA TYR A 900 55.40 44.17 -40.70
C TYR A 900 56.80 43.91 -41.27
N ALA A 901 57.83 44.28 -40.51
CA ALA A 901 59.22 44.08 -40.92
C ALA A 901 59.57 42.59 -41.06
N VAL A 902 58.95 41.74 -40.25
CA VAL A 902 59.09 40.28 -40.30
C VAL A 902 57.70 39.63 -40.39
N GLY A 903 57.39 39.09 -41.57
CA GLY A 903 56.12 38.37 -41.81
C GLY A 903 56.16 36.91 -41.34
N ASN A 904 55.06 36.43 -40.78
CA ASN A 904 54.92 35.05 -40.29
C ASN A 904 53.56 34.45 -40.68
N TRP A 905 53.56 33.17 -41.08
CA TRP A 905 52.34 32.36 -41.06
C TRP A 905 52.07 31.87 -39.63
N LEU A 906 50.82 31.99 -39.22
CA LEU A 906 50.33 31.70 -37.88
C LEU A 906 49.13 30.76 -37.97
N GLY A 907 48.89 30.00 -36.91
CA GLY A 907 47.74 29.10 -36.85
C GLY A 907 47.86 28.07 -35.74
N GLY A 908 46.82 27.26 -35.60
CA GLY A 908 46.76 26.21 -34.60
C GLY A 908 45.73 25.14 -34.92
N ILE A 909 45.88 24.01 -34.24
CA ILE A 909 44.88 22.95 -34.19
C ILE A 909 44.67 22.54 -32.73
N SER A 910 43.41 22.46 -32.33
CA SER A 910 43.01 22.05 -30.99
C SER A 910 42.09 20.84 -31.05
N TRP A 911 42.40 19.84 -30.25
CA TRP A 911 41.57 18.67 -30.01
C TRP A 911 41.15 18.61 -28.55
N ARG A 912 39.88 18.36 -28.29
CA ARG A 912 39.37 18.14 -26.93
C ARG A 912 38.52 16.88 -26.82
N GLY A 913 38.51 16.31 -25.62
CA GLY A 913 37.68 15.16 -25.27
C GLY A 913 37.56 14.99 -23.76
N ASP A 914 36.78 14.00 -23.36
CA ASP A 914 36.48 13.71 -21.96
C ASP A 914 36.75 12.22 -21.67
N LEU A 915 37.46 11.93 -20.59
CA LEU A 915 37.81 10.59 -20.11
C LEU A 915 37.02 10.27 -18.83
N GLY A 916 35.70 10.44 -18.91
CA GLY A 916 34.80 10.29 -17.76
C GLY A 916 34.92 11.47 -16.80
N TRP A 917 35.84 11.40 -15.85
CA TRP A 917 36.01 12.44 -14.81
C TRP A 917 36.99 13.55 -15.18
N LEU A 918 37.78 13.35 -16.23
CA LEU A 918 38.85 14.25 -16.65
C LEU A 918 38.60 14.73 -18.09
N GLY A 919 38.35 16.02 -18.25
CA GLY A 919 38.38 16.69 -19.55
C GLY A 919 39.82 17.03 -19.95
N TRP A 920 40.13 16.93 -21.25
CA TRP A 920 41.45 17.28 -21.79
C TRP A 920 41.32 18.09 -23.09
N ARG A 921 42.29 18.96 -23.32
CA ARG A 921 42.47 19.71 -24.57
C ARG A 921 43.94 19.75 -24.95
N LEU A 922 44.27 19.29 -26.16
CA LEU A 922 45.61 19.38 -26.72
C LEU A 922 45.59 20.39 -27.87
N THR A 923 46.36 21.46 -27.75
CA THR A 923 46.54 22.46 -28.80
C THR A 923 47.97 22.43 -29.30
N GLY A 924 48.17 22.33 -30.61
CA GLY A 924 49.44 22.58 -31.28
C GLY A 924 49.34 23.86 -32.10
N SER A 925 50.25 24.82 -31.91
CA SER A 925 50.12 26.15 -32.51
C SER A 925 51.46 26.84 -32.80
N ARG A 926 51.40 27.78 -33.76
CA ARG A 926 52.39 28.83 -33.98
C ARG A 926 51.71 30.19 -33.79
N ARG A 927 52.07 30.88 -32.70
CA ARG A 927 51.51 32.19 -32.33
C ARG A 927 52.61 33.24 -32.23
N PRO A 928 52.37 34.52 -32.55
CA PRO A 928 53.36 35.56 -32.38
C PRO A 928 53.54 35.89 -30.89
N MET A 929 54.66 36.52 -30.54
CA MET A 929 54.85 37.17 -29.25
C MET A 929 54.39 38.63 -29.37
N ASP A 930 53.49 39.08 -28.51
CA ASP A 930 52.77 40.36 -28.61
C ASP A 930 53.28 41.44 -27.62
N ASN A 931 54.44 41.20 -26.99
CA ASN A 931 54.92 42.03 -25.88
C ASN A 931 55.42 43.42 -26.29
N SER A 932 55.85 43.58 -27.54
CA SER A 932 56.55 44.75 -28.07
C SER A 932 56.48 44.82 -29.60
N LEU A 933 56.87 45.96 -30.18
CA LEU A 933 56.96 46.11 -31.63
C LEU A 933 57.94 45.11 -32.26
N ILE A 934 59.11 44.89 -31.64
CA ILE A 934 60.15 43.98 -32.16
C ILE A 934 59.68 42.53 -32.09
N SER A 935 59.07 42.10 -30.98
CA SER A 935 58.61 40.72 -30.83
C SER A 935 57.44 40.41 -31.78
N LEU A 936 56.51 41.35 -31.98
CA LEU A 936 55.32 41.14 -32.80
C LEU A 936 55.58 41.36 -34.30
N ALA A 937 56.03 42.57 -34.68
CA ALA A 937 56.19 42.99 -36.07
C ALA A 937 57.63 42.86 -36.59
N GLY A 938 58.60 42.78 -35.69
CA GLY A 938 60.01 42.93 -36.01
C GLY A 938 60.40 44.38 -36.30
N ALA A 939 61.70 44.64 -36.32
CA ALA A 939 62.28 45.95 -36.58
C ALA A 939 63.39 45.88 -37.65
N ILE A 940 63.82 47.05 -38.14
CA ILE A 940 64.88 47.17 -39.16
C ILE A 940 66.04 47.98 -38.60
N ASP A 941 67.20 47.34 -38.50
CA ASP A 941 68.34 47.89 -37.76
C ASP A 941 68.78 49.20 -38.41
N PRO A 942 68.89 50.31 -37.66
CA PRO A 942 69.16 51.63 -38.23
C PRO A 942 70.51 51.72 -38.95
N ARG A 943 71.54 50.99 -38.49
CA ARG A 943 72.87 51.01 -39.13
C ARG A 943 73.01 50.03 -40.29
N THR A 944 72.56 48.80 -40.10
CA THR A 944 72.82 47.70 -41.05
C THR A 944 71.68 47.44 -42.03
N GLY A 945 70.48 47.96 -41.75
CA GLY A 945 69.27 47.66 -42.53
C GLY A 945 68.76 46.23 -42.34
N GLN A 946 69.33 45.44 -41.43
CA GLN A 946 68.91 44.06 -41.20
C GLN A 946 67.56 44.01 -40.46
N ARG A 947 66.66 43.15 -40.93
CA ARG A 947 65.40 42.83 -40.24
C ARG A 947 65.65 41.86 -39.10
N TRP A 948 65.10 42.12 -37.91
CA TRP A 948 65.15 41.19 -36.78
C TRP A 948 63.86 41.22 -35.95
N GLY A 949 63.65 40.21 -35.10
CA GLY A 949 62.43 40.07 -34.30
C GLY A 949 61.36 39.21 -34.99
N GLY A 950 60.09 39.57 -34.84
CA GLY A 950 58.95 38.79 -35.34
C GLY A 950 58.94 37.38 -34.75
N VAL A 951 59.02 37.31 -33.43
CA VAL A 951 59.20 36.09 -32.66
C VAL A 951 57.87 35.33 -32.59
N THR A 952 57.94 34.03 -32.80
CA THR A 952 56.79 33.13 -32.71
C THR A 952 57.03 32.04 -31.69
N ALA A 953 56.01 31.73 -30.88
CA ALA A 953 55.92 30.58 -30.01
C ALA A 953 55.36 29.38 -30.79
N ASN A 954 56.17 28.34 -30.95
CA ASN A 954 55.87 27.14 -31.73
C ASN A 954 55.85 25.94 -30.79
N GLY A 955 54.70 25.31 -30.56
CA GLY A 955 54.66 24.22 -29.60
C GLY A 955 53.28 23.68 -29.32
N ALA A 956 53.16 23.01 -28.18
CA ALA A 956 51.93 22.41 -27.74
C ALA A 956 51.56 22.79 -26.31
N THR A 957 50.26 22.84 -26.05
CA THR A 957 49.67 23.06 -24.73
C THR A 957 48.65 21.95 -24.45
N LEU A 958 48.80 21.28 -23.31
CA LEU A 958 47.86 20.33 -22.74
C LEU A 958 47.08 20.99 -21.61
N GLY A 959 45.79 21.19 -21.82
CA GLY A 959 44.81 21.57 -20.80
C GLY A 959 44.15 20.34 -20.20
N LEU A 960 43.96 20.33 -18.88
CA LEU A 960 43.26 19.32 -18.12
C LEU A 960 42.20 20.01 -17.25
N SER A 961 41.03 19.41 -17.11
CA SER A 961 39.94 19.95 -16.28
C SER A 961 39.20 18.85 -15.55
N VAL A 962 38.98 19.03 -14.25
CA VAL A 962 38.13 18.19 -13.41
C VAL A 962 36.96 19.04 -12.96
N ASP A 963 35.83 18.85 -13.62
CA ASP A 963 34.60 19.61 -13.35
C ASP A 963 33.38 18.70 -13.54
N GLN A 964 32.83 18.24 -12.42
CA GLN A 964 31.71 17.30 -12.36
C GLN A 964 30.35 18.02 -12.23
N GLY A 965 30.31 19.35 -12.41
CA GLY A 965 29.09 20.15 -12.27
C GLY A 965 28.67 20.44 -10.82
N GLY A 966 29.50 20.10 -9.83
CA GLY A 966 29.29 20.43 -8.42
C GLY A 966 29.68 21.87 -8.04
N SER A 967 29.87 22.15 -6.76
CA SER A 967 30.31 23.46 -6.26
C SER A 967 31.74 23.82 -6.65
N ASP A 968 32.57 22.83 -6.96
CA ASP A 968 34.00 22.99 -7.13
C ASP A 968 34.48 22.44 -8.47
N GLY A 969 35.53 23.07 -9.01
CA GLY A 969 36.23 22.60 -10.19
C GLY A 969 37.71 22.92 -10.12
N ALA A 970 38.52 22.14 -10.84
CA ALA A 970 39.94 22.34 -10.94
C ALA A 970 40.41 22.24 -12.39
N TRP A 971 41.49 22.93 -12.72
CA TRP A 971 42.07 22.92 -14.05
C TRP A 971 43.60 23.00 -13.98
N ALA A 972 44.26 22.49 -15.01
CA ALA A 972 45.69 22.62 -15.22
C ALA A 972 45.99 22.87 -16.69
N SER A 973 47.08 23.57 -16.97
CA SER A 973 47.56 23.85 -18.32
C SER A 973 49.08 23.74 -18.36
N LEU A 974 49.60 22.83 -19.18
CA LEU A 974 51.01 22.54 -19.34
C LEU A 974 51.42 22.86 -20.78
N GLY A 975 52.46 23.66 -20.98
CA GLY A 975 52.89 24.12 -22.29
C GLY A 975 54.39 24.02 -22.50
N ALA A 976 54.80 23.66 -23.71
CA ALA A 976 56.19 23.59 -24.13
C ALA A 976 56.32 24.18 -25.55
N HIS A 977 57.08 25.27 -25.68
CA HIS A 977 57.15 26.05 -26.91
C HIS A 977 58.59 26.45 -27.26
N LEU A 978 58.94 26.29 -28.54
CA LEU A 978 60.16 26.84 -29.14
C LEU A 978 59.87 28.25 -29.67
N MET A 979 60.67 29.21 -29.23
CA MET A 979 60.63 30.59 -29.71
C MET A 979 61.56 30.73 -30.90
N LEU A 980 61.01 31.19 -32.02
CA LEU A 980 61.73 31.38 -33.28
C LEU A 980 61.49 32.79 -33.81
N GLY A 981 62.56 33.50 -34.19
CA GLY A 981 62.49 34.82 -34.78
C GLY A 981 63.55 35.02 -35.88
N ARG A 982 63.38 36.06 -36.69
CA ARG A 982 64.37 36.42 -37.72
C ARG A 982 65.56 37.07 -37.02
N ASN A 983 66.78 36.54 -37.24
CA ASN A 983 67.99 37.07 -36.62
C ASN A 983 67.90 37.16 -35.08
N VAL A 984 67.23 36.20 -34.44
CA VAL A 984 67.14 36.05 -32.97
C VAL A 984 67.50 34.60 -32.63
N PRO A 985 68.33 34.31 -31.60
CA PRO A 985 68.61 32.95 -31.19
C PRO A 985 67.33 32.23 -30.78
N SER A 986 67.23 30.94 -31.08
CA SER A 986 66.10 30.13 -30.60
C SER A 986 66.05 30.10 -29.08
N ASN A 987 64.86 30.19 -28.49
CA ASN A 987 64.65 30.03 -27.06
C ASN A 987 63.61 28.94 -26.79
N PHE A 988 63.54 28.44 -25.56
CA PHE A 988 62.58 27.41 -25.19
C PHE A 988 61.83 27.82 -23.93
N ARG A 989 60.49 27.76 -23.99
CA ARG A 989 59.57 28.13 -22.91
C ARG A 989 58.83 26.91 -22.40
N GLN A 990 58.81 26.77 -21.08
CA GLN A 990 57.92 25.86 -20.37
C GLN A 990 56.94 26.68 -19.54
N THR A 991 55.67 26.27 -19.54
CA THR A 991 54.61 26.88 -18.73
C THR A 991 53.83 25.80 -18.00
N ALA A 992 53.56 26.01 -16.71
CA ALA A 992 52.66 25.18 -15.93
C ALA A 992 51.73 26.09 -15.14
N MET A 993 50.43 25.92 -15.35
CA MET A 993 49.39 26.67 -14.63
C MET A 993 48.43 25.67 -14.02
N ALA A 994 47.93 25.97 -12.82
CA ALA A 994 46.89 25.18 -12.18
C ALA A 994 45.97 26.10 -11.41
N GLY A 995 44.70 25.73 -11.31
CA GLY A 995 43.76 26.49 -10.52
C GLY A 995 42.63 25.63 -9.98
N TRP A 996 42.06 26.11 -8.89
CA TRP A 996 40.84 25.60 -8.28
C TRP A 996 39.87 26.76 -8.15
N TYR A 997 38.59 26.50 -8.36
CA TYR A 997 37.54 27.50 -8.20
C TYR A 997 36.31 26.91 -7.51
N HIS A 998 35.63 27.77 -6.76
CA HIS A 998 34.38 27.50 -6.09
C HIS A 998 33.25 28.36 -6.68
N ARG A 999 32.08 27.77 -6.87
CA ARG A 999 30.86 28.38 -7.41
C ARG A 999 29.97 28.84 -6.26
N PHE A 1000 30.13 30.08 -5.83
CA PHE A 1000 29.29 30.68 -4.78
C PHE A 1000 27.85 30.87 -5.23
N VAL A 1001 27.66 31.22 -6.50
CA VAL A 1001 26.35 31.31 -7.14
C VAL A 1001 26.45 30.71 -8.53
N GLU A 1002 25.57 29.77 -8.84
CA GLU A 1002 25.46 29.14 -10.16
C GLU A 1002 23.97 29.09 -10.55
N ARG A 1003 23.45 30.23 -11.02
CA ARG A 1003 22.07 30.37 -11.52
C ARG A 1003 22.07 30.70 -13.01
N THR A 1004 20.93 30.52 -13.67
CA THR A 1004 20.75 30.72 -15.12
C THR A 1004 21.17 32.12 -15.61
N HIS A 1005 21.05 33.13 -14.76
CA HIS A 1005 21.33 34.53 -15.09
C HIS A 1005 22.37 35.21 -14.19
N LEU A 1006 23.01 34.46 -13.27
CA LEU A 1006 24.04 34.98 -12.38
C LEU A 1006 25.01 33.86 -12.01
N GLN A 1007 26.30 34.08 -12.29
CA GLN A 1007 27.40 33.22 -11.88
C GLN A 1007 28.39 34.04 -11.06
N ILE A 1008 28.73 33.55 -9.87
CA ILE A 1008 29.78 34.12 -9.01
C ILE A 1008 30.74 33.01 -8.65
N ARG A 1009 32.00 33.15 -9.10
CA ARG A 1009 33.06 32.17 -8.90
C ARG A 1009 34.30 32.85 -8.34
N SER A 1010 34.96 32.22 -7.39
CA SER A 1010 36.26 32.67 -6.89
C SER A 1010 37.13 31.47 -6.55
N GLY A 1011 38.45 31.64 -6.54
CA GLY A 1011 39.36 30.52 -6.44
C GLY A 1011 40.81 30.89 -6.19
N LEU A 1012 41.69 29.95 -6.50
CA LEU A 1012 43.14 30.08 -6.43
C LEU A 1012 43.74 29.70 -7.77
N SER A 1013 44.68 30.52 -8.27
CA SER A 1013 45.46 30.24 -9.47
C SER A 1013 46.95 30.25 -9.16
N LEU A 1014 47.67 29.24 -9.66
CA LEU A 1014 49.11 29.11 -9.60
C LEU A 1014 49.66 29.14 -11.03
N MET A 1015 50.72 29.91 -11.26
CA MET A 1015 51.37 30.00 -12.56
C MET A 1015 52.87 29.86 -12.40
N TYR A 1016 53.49 29.12 -13.32
CA TYR A 1016 54.93 28.96 -13.43
C TYR A 1016 55.35 29.08 -14.90
N TRP A 1017 56.33 29.92 -15.18
CA TRP A 1017 56.99 30.03 -16.49
C TRP A 1017 58.51 29.89 -16.33
N GLY A 1018 59.17 29.32 -17.33
CA GLY A 1018 60.62 29.27 -17.42
C GLY A 1018 61.09 29.34 -18.85
N TYR A 1019 62.10 30.17 -19.12
CA TYR A 1019 62.76 30.30 -20.40
C TYR A 1019 64.23 29.88 -20.29
N ARG A 1020 64.79 29.32 -21.37
CA ARG A 1020 66.21 28.90 -21.39
C ARG A 1020 67.17 30.08 -21.45
N HIS A 1021 66.81 31.13 -22.17
CA HIS A 1021 67.62 32.33 -22.36
C HIS A 1021 66.79 33.58 -22.07
N ASN A 1022 67.42 34.57 -21.45
CA ASN A 1022 66.85 35.90 -21.32
C ASN A 1022 67.05 36.66 -22.65
N GLN A 1023 65.95 37.04 -23.28
CA GLN A 1023 65.91 37.78 -24.56
C GLN A 1023 65.01 39.03 -24.48
N ASP A 1024 64.86 39.60 -23.27
CA ASP A 1024 64.00 40.76 -22.99
C ASP A 1024 64.56 42.10 -23.50
N TYR A 1025 65.74 42.09 -24.14
CA TYR A 1025 66.43 43.29 -24.61
C TYR A 1025 66.10 43.62 -26.07
N PHE A 1026 66.38 44.86 -26.46
CA PHE A 1026 66.00 45.45 -27.76
C PHE A 1026 67.13 45.44 -28.81
N SER A 1027 68.34 45.09 -28.40
CA SER A 1027 69.54 45.10 -29.24
C SER A 1027 69.46 44.07 -30.37
N LEU A 1028 70.21 44.30 -31.45
CA LEU A 1028 70.21 43.43 -32.63
C LEU A 1028 70.63 42.00 -32.24
N GLY A 1029 69.72 41.05 -32.44
CA GLY A 1029 69.91 39.67 -31.99
C GLY A 1029 69.02 39.27 -30.82
N ASN A 1030 68.47 40.21 -30.05
CA ASN A 1030 67.47 39.91 -29.03
C ASN A 1030 66.04 39.98 -29.58
N GLY A 1031 65.11 39.34 -28.86
CA GLY A 1031 63.74 39.17 -29.30
C GLY A 1031 62.74 40.17 -28.71
N ASP A 1032 63.14 40.93 -27.68
CA ASP A 1032 62.30 41.90 -26.98
C ASP A 1032 60.97 41.31 -26.49
N TYR A 1033 61.05 40.19 -25.78
CA TYR A 1033 59.90 39.59 -25.12
C TYR A 1033 60.29 39.11 -23.72
N TYR A 1034 59.34 39.28 -22.79
CA TYR A 1034 59.52 38.93 -21.39
C TYR A 1034 59.81 37.42 -21.25
N SER A 1035 61.05 37.11 -20.91
CA SER A 1035 61.62 35.75 -20.92
C SER A 1035 62.40 35.43 -19.64
N PRO A 1036 61.74 35.47 -18.47
CA PRO A 1036 62.38 35.14 -17.20
C PRO A 1036 62.88 33.69 -17.18
N SER A 1037 64.06 33.49 -16.59
CA SER A 1037 64.58 32.14 -16.30
C SER A 1037 63.60 31.36 -15.41
N ARG A 1038 62.94 32.07 -14.49
CA ARG A 1038 61.88 31.55 -13.63
C ARG A 1038 60.89 32.65 -13.28
N TYR A 1039 59.61 32.38 -13.45
CA TYR A 1039 58.50 33.20 -12.98
C TYR A 1039 57.50 32.31 -12.26
N THR A 1040 57.08 32.71 -11.06
CA THR A 1040 56.01 32.04 -10.32
C THR A 1040 55.01 33.10 -9.84
N SER A 1041 53.71 32.82 -9.94
CA SER A 1041 52.68 33.65 -9.33
C SER A 1041 51.58 32.84 -8.65
N ILE A 1042 50.99 33.45 -7.62
CA ILE A 1042 49.80 32.98 -6.93
C ILE A 1042 48.76 34.09 -7.01
N GLY A 1043 47.54 33.75 -7.40
CA GLY A 1043 46.45 34.71 -7.59
C GLY A 1043 45.12 34.24 -7.04
N LEU A 1044 44.28 35.20 -6.67
CA LEU A 1044 42.90 35.02 -6.22
C LEU A 1044 41.95 35.67 -7.25
N PRO A 1045 41.47 34.91 -8.25
CA PRO A 1045 40.48 35.39 -9.20
C PRO A 1045 39.07 35.44 -8.59
N LEU A 1046 38.29 36.43 -9.01
CA LEU A 1046 36.86 36.61 -8.77
C LEU A 1046 36.19 36.92 -10.10
N THR A 1047 35.27 36.06 -10.52
CA THR A 1047 34.47 36.24 -11.73
C THR A 1047 32.99 36.36 -11.37
N ILE A 1048 32.37 37.46 -11.80
CA ILE A 1048 30.94 37.71 -11.69
C ILE A 1048 30.40 37.88 -13.10
N ALA A 1049 29.58 36.95 -13.56
CA ALA A 1049 28.89 37.03 -14.84
C ALA A 1049 27.39 37.14 -14.60
N TRP A 1050 26.74 38.08 -15.28
CA TRP A 1050 25.32 38.34 -15.13
C TRP A 1050 24.68 38.58 -16.50
N ARG A 1051 23.40 38.25 -16.62
CA ARG A 1051 22.60 38.60 -17.80
C ARG A 1051 21.15 38.88 -17.45
N SER A 1052 20.49 39.63 -18.32
CA SER A 1052 19.04 39.82 -18.37
C SER A 1052 18.52 39.54 -19.78
N ALA A 1053 17.28 39.95 -20.09
CA ALA A 1053 16.71 39.83 -21.43
C ALA A 1053 17.57 40.51 -22.50
N ASP A 1054 18.12 41.69 -22.21
CA ASP A 1054 18.76 42.55 -23.20
C ASP A 1054 20.16 43.03 -22.80
N TRP A 1055 20.67 42.58 -21.65
CA TRP A 1055 22.01 42.92 -21.17
C TRP A 1055 22.79 41.68 -20.74
N SER A 1056 24.11 41.68 -20.97
CA SER A 1056 25.03 40.77 -20.28
C SER A 1056 26.26 41.54 -19.81
N ALA A 1057 26.76 41.20 -18.64
CA ALA A 1057 27.92 41.82 -18.04
C ALA A 1057 28.87 40.76 -17.46
N LEU A 1058 30.17 41.08 -17.50
CA LEU A 1058 31.24 40.31 -16.90
C LEU A 1058 32.12 41.26 -16.09
N ILE A 1059 32.39 40.87 -14.84
CA ILE A 1059 33.46 41.43 -14.00
C ILE A 1059 34.41 40.28 -13.71
N ASP A 1060 35.65 40.40 -14.16
CA ASP A 1060 36.72 39.45 -13.89
C ASP A 1060 37.88 40.20 -13.24
N ALA A 1061 38.06 39.98 -11.94
CA ALA A 1061 39.05 40.67 -11.13
C ALA A 1061 40.00 39.65 -10.51
N SER A 1062 41.30 39.98 -10.43
CA SER A 1062 42.26 39.11 -9.74
C SER A 1062 43.33 39.93 -9.04
N ALA A 1063 43.63 39.56 -7.79
CA ALA A 1063 44.81 40.02 -7.07
C ALA A 1063 45.84 38.89 -7.03
N SER A 1064 47.11 39.22 -7.26
CA SER A 1064 48.19 38.21 -7.34
C SER A 1064 49.48 38.70 -6.68
N TRP A 1065 50.33 37.75 -6.31
CA TRP A 1065 51.72 37.99 -5.93
C TRP A 1065 52.63 37.16 -6.81
N SER A 1066 53.73 37.76 -7.28
CA SER A 1066 54.65 37.11 -8.21
C SER A 1066 56.11 37.26 -7.80
N TRP A 1067 56.93 36.31 -8.27
CA TRP A 1067 58.38 36.29 -8.14
C TRP A 1067 58.99 35.98 -9.51
N ALA A 1068 59.94 36.80 -9.95
CA ALA A 1068 60.63 36.61 -11.22
C ALA A 1068 62.15 36.66 -11.06
N GLY A 1069 62.85 35.89 -11.89
CA GLY A 1069 64.31 35.90 -12.02
C GLY A 1069 64.72 35.98 -13.49
N LEU A 1070 65.60 36.91 -13.81
CA LEU A 1070 66.21 37.09 -15.13
C LEU A 1070 67.70 36.74 -15.04
N ASP A 1071 68.16 35.85 -15.91
CA ASP A 1071 69.58 35.53 -16.02
C ASP A 1071 70.33 36.62 -16.79
N PRO A 1072 71.62 36.86 -16.51
CA PRO A 1072 72.46 37.70 -17.36
C PRO A 1072 72.49 37.18 -18.79
N SER A 1073 72.50 38.09 -19.77
CA SER A 1073 72.55 37.73 -21.19
C SER A 1073 73.51 38.63 -21.96
N ARG A 1074 73.95 38.18 -23.14
CA ARG A 1074 74.76 39.04 -24.02
C ARG A 1074 73.83 40.05 -24.72
N ARG A 1075 74.20 41.33 -24.71
CA ARG A 1075 73.54 42.41 -25.46
C ARG A 1075 73.47 42.09 -26.95
N PHE A 1076 74.53 41.51 -27.51
CA PHE A 1076 74.54 41.04 -28.90
C PHE A 1076 74.76 39.54 -28.95
N PRO A 1077 73.71 38.72 -28.82
CA PRO A 1077 73.86 37.26 -28.71
C PRO A 1077 74.30 36.61 -30.02
N ILE A 1078 74.18 37.30 -31.16
CA ILE A 1078 74.64 36.85 -32.47
C ILE A 1078 75.73 37.78 -32.99
N GLU A 1079 76.99 37.46 -32.68
CA GLU A 1079 78.15 38.31 -33.00
C GLU A 1079 78.26 38.65 -34.49
N ARG A 1080 77.93 37.71 -35.40
CA ARG A 1080 78.01 37.95 -36.86
C ARG A 1080 77.16 39.13 -37.34
N LEU A 1081 76.10 39.52 -36.63
CA LEU A 1081 75.23 40.63 -37.03
C LEU A 1081 75.88 41.99 -36.76
N ILE A 1082 76.81 42.06 -35.79
CA ILE A 1082 77.42 43.32 -35.35
C ILE A 1082 78.87 43.52 -35.82
N ARG A 1083 79.54 42.50 -36.38
CA ARG A 1083 80.94 42.60 -36.83
C ARG A 1083 81.19 43.77 -37.78
N THR A 1084 80.36 43.90 -38.82
CA THR A 1084 80.50 44.96 -39.84
C THR A 1084 80.23 46.37 -39.29
N PRO A 1085 79.08 46.67 -38.64
CA PRO A 1085 78.82 48.01 -38.13
C PRO A 1085 79.81 48.41 -37.03
N LEU A 1086 80.28 47.46 -36.23
CA LEU A 1086 81.28 47.72 -35.20
C LEU A 1086 82.64 48.08 -35.81
N ALA A 1087 83.12 47.31 -36.81
CA ALA A 1087 84.38 47.62 -37.51
C ALA A 1087 84.35 49.02 -38.15
N ALA A 1088 83.22 49.40 -38.74
CA ALA A 1088 83.02 50.74 -39.30
C ALA A 1088 83.12 51.85 -38.24
N LEU A 1089 82.58 51.62 -37.03
CA LEU A 1089 82.67 52.56 -35.91
C LEU A 1089 84.06 52.64 -35.30
N GLN A 1090 84.78 51.51 -35.22
CA GLN A 1090 86.17 51.49 -34.78
C GLN A 1090 87.05 52.36 -35.69
N ALA A 1091 86.83 52.29 -37.00
CA ALA A 1091 87.56 53.13 -37.96
C ALA A 1091 87.27 54.64 -37.79
N GLN A 1092 86.11 55.01 -37.26
CA GLN A 1092 85.69 56.41 -37.09
C GLN A 1092 86.09 57.01 -35.74
N ALA A 1093 86.12 56.20 -34.67
CA ALA A 1093 86.32 56.67 -33.30
C ALA A 1093 87.73 56.41 -32.74
N SER A 1094 88.58 55.68 -33.48
CA SER A 1094 89.94 55.28 -33.06
C SER A 1094 90.04 54.69 -31.62
N PRO A 1095 89.16 53.77 -31.20
CA PRO A 1095 89.30 53.11 -29.90
C PRO A 1095 90.50 52.15 -29.92
N ALA A 1096 91.23 52.02 -28.80
CA ALA A 1096 92.36 51.09 -28.69
C ALA A 1096 91.92 49.63 -28.55
N THR A 1097 90.77 49.39 -27.92
CA THR A 1097 90.20 48.05 -27.75
C THR A 1097 88.68 48.13 -27.65
N ILE A 1098 88.00 47.14 -28.23
CA ILE A 1098 86.57 46.94 -27.99
C ILE A 1098 86.43 46.21 -26.66
N ASP A 1099 85.72 46.81 -25.72
CA ASP A 1099 85.35 46.11 -24.49
C ASP A 1099 84.03 45.35 -24.68
N THR A 1100 84.15 44.04 -24.92
CA THR A 1100 82.99 43.13 -24.98
C THR A 1100 82.44 42.75 -23.60
N ALA A 1101 83.17 43.03 -22.52
CA ALA A 1101 82.72 42.70 -21.15
C ALA A 1101 81.52 43.55 -20.73
N GLN A 1102 81.39 44.77 -21.23
CA GLN A 1102 80.21 45.63 -21.03
C GLN A 1102 79.01 45.28 -21.93
N TRP A 1103 79.12 44.26 -22.78
CA TRP A 1103 77.98 43.75 -23.56
C TRP A 1103 77.27 42.61 -22.85
N LEU A 1104 77.41 42.52 -21.53
CA LEU A 1104 76.60 41.68 -20.66
C LEU A 1104 75.50 42.55 -20.06
N ASN A 1105 74.27 42.20 -20.38
CA ASN A 1105 73.13 42.72 -19.67
C ASN A 1105 73.01 41.98 -18.33
N ALA A 1106 72.92 42.74 -17.24
CA ALA A 1106 72.79 42.18 -15.91
C ALA A 1106 71.44 41.46 -15.75
N GLY A 1107 71.48 40.31 -15.07
CA GLY A 1107 70.28 39.64 -14.58
C GLY A 1107 69.65 40.39 -13.41
N GLY A 1108 68.49 39.91 -12.94
CA GLY A 1108 67.77 40.54 -11.84
C GLY A 1108 66.79 39.58 -11.16
N ARG A 1109 66.34 39.95 -9.97
CA ARG A 1109 65.23 39.29 -9.26
C ARG A 1109 64.21 40.34 -8.85
N SER A 1110 62.94 40.08 -9.12
CA SER A 1110 61.82 40.95 -8.73
C SER A 1110 60.75 40.13 -8.00
N GLN A 1111 60.03 40.79 -7.10
CA GLN A 1111 58.83 40.23 -6.48
C GLN A 1111 57.86 41.35 -6.15
N GLY A 1112 56.56 41.07 -6.22
CA GLY A 1112 55.56 42.03 -5.79
C GLY A 1112 54.13 41.70 -6.16
N PRO A 1113 53.21 42.58 -5.75
CA PRO A 1113 51.79 42.44 -6.03
C PRO A 1113 51.48 42.75 -7.50
N GLY A 1114 50.41 42.15 -8.00
CA GLY A 1114 49.80 42.44 -9.29
C GLY A 1114 48.28 42.44 -9.16
N ALA A 1115 47.61 43.19 -10.02
CA ALA A 1115 46.16 43.28 -10.06
C ALA A 1115 45.67 43.32 -11.51
N ARG A 1116 44.51 42.72 -11.76
CA ARG A 1116 43.81 42.79 -13.04
C ARG A 1116 42.33 43.02 -12.78
N LEU A 1117 41.72 43.90 -13.58
CA LEU A 1117 40.29 44.13 -13.65
C LEU A 1117 39.87 44.14 -15.10
N HIS A 1118 39.02 43.19 -15.49
CA HIS A 1118 38.38 43.11 -16.79
C HIS A 1118 36.87 43.30 -16.61
N LEU A 1119 36.33 44.28 -17.34
CA LEU A 1119 34.91 44.59 -17.39
C LEU A 1119 34.43 44.40 -18.83
N ALA A 1120 33.35 43.67 -19.04
CA ALA A 1120 32.70 43.58 -20.34
C ALA A 1120 31.19 43.73 -20.20
N LEU A 1121 30.58 44.38 -21.19
CA LEU A 1121 29.15 44.68 -21.22
C LEU A 1121 28.64 44.52 -22.65
N GLU A 1122 27.57 43.77 -22.83
CA GLU A 1122 26.81 43.65 -24.08
C GLU A 1122 25.36 44.10 -23.87
N ARG A 1123 24.82 44.80 -24.85
CA ARG A 1123 23.41 45.19 -24.93
C ARG A 1123 22.81 44.75 -26.26
N ARG A 1124 21.67 44.07 -26.21
CA ARG A 1124 20.82 43.84 -27.37
C ARG A 1124 20.12 45.15 -27.77
N LEU A 1125 20.27 45.57 -29.02
CA LEU A 1125 19.60 46.74 -29.59
C LEU A 1125 18.32 46.38 -30.36
N GLY A 1126 18.23 45.12 -30.81
CA GLY A 1126 17.06 44.53 -31.48
C GLY A 1126 17.33 43.07 -31.78
N ALA A 1127 16.45 42.41 -32.55
CA ALA A 1127 16.62 40.99 -32.86
C ALA A 1127 17.89 40.67 -33.67
N HIS A 1128 18.46 41.65 -34.39
CA HIS A 1128 19.64 41.44 -35.23
C HIS A 1128 20.93 42.08 -34.70
N TRP A 1129 20.83 43.01 -33.75
CA TRP A 1129 21.95 43.89 -33.39
C TRP A 1129 22.30 43.78 -31.91
N VAL A 1130 23.59 43.57 -31.62
CA VAL A 1130 24.17 43.62 -30.28
C VAL A 1130 25.34 44.61 -30.29
N LEU A 1131 25.38 45.52 -29.32
CA LEU A 1131 26.49 46.43 -29.08
C LEU A 1131 27.22 45.98 -27.81
N GLY A 1132 28.54 45.87 -27.87
CA GLY A 1132 29.35 45.47 -26.73
C GLY A 1132 30.59 46.32 -26.55
N THR A 1133 31.06 46.37 -25.31
CA THR A 1133 32.32 47.04 -24.95
C THR A 1133 33.05 46.22 -23.91
N SER A 1134 34.38 46.31 -23.88
CA SER A 1134 35.18 45.73 -22.81
C SER A 1134 36.36 46.62 -22.48
N PHE A 1135 36.81 46.55 -21.22
CA PHE A 1135 37.92 47.31 -20.70
C PHE A 1135 38.72 46.43 -19.76
N THR A 1136 40.04 46.41 -19.93
CA THR A 1136 40.96 45.70 -19.06
C THR A 1136 42.02 46.66 -18.55
N VAL A 1137 42.12 46.74 -17.22
CA VAL A 1137 43.26 47.34 -16.53
C VAL A 1137 44.06 46.21 -15.93
N GLN A 1138 45.33 46.15 -16.26
CA GLN A 1138 46.27 45.24 -15.63
C GLN A 1138 47.41 46.07 -15.05
N HIS A 1139 47.87 45.70 -13.87
CA HIS A 1139 49.05 46.27 -13.24
C HIS A 1139 49.93 45.14 -12.72
N SER A 1140 51.17 45.10 -13.18
CA SER A 1140 52.24 44.25 -12.66
C SER A 1140 53.58 44.96 -12.83
N GLN A 1141 54.60 44.55 -12.07
CA GLN A 1141 55.93 45.19 -12.11
C GLN A 1141 56.56 45.15 -13.51
N ASP A 1142 56.33 44.09 -14.29
CA ASP A 1142 57.08 43.83 -15.52
C ASP A 1142 56.23 43.91 -16.82
N TYR A 1143 54.90 43.82 -16.74
CA TYR A 1143 54.01 43.83 -17.92
C TYR A 1143 52.56 44.21 -17.62
N ALA A 1144 52.04 45.28 -18.25
CA ALA A 1144 50.72 45.83 -17.93
C ALA A 1144 50.08 46.64 -19.08
N PRO A 1145 49.77 46.03 -20.25
CA PRO A 1145 48.94 46.71 -21.24
C PRO A 1145 47.51 46.87 -20.71
N SER A 1146 46.99 48.09 -20.80
CA SER A 1146 45.55 48.33 -20.64
C SER A 1146 44.91 48.40 -22.02
N TYR A 1147 43.78 47.71 -22.20
CA TYR A 1147 43.09 47.70 -23.49
C TYR A 1147 41.59 47.92 -23.32
N GLY A 1148 41.02 48.72 -24.23
CA GLY A 1148 39.59 49.04 -24.31
C GLY A 1148 39.07 48.73 -25.71
N ARG A 1149 37.82 48.27 -25.80
CA ARG A 1149 37.22 47.82 -27.06
C ARG A 1149 35.75 48.16 -27.15
N LEU A 1150 35.29 48.37 -28.39
CA LEU A 1150 33.90 48.59 -28.76
C LEU A 1150 33.59 47.73 -29.99
N TYR A 1151 32.49 46.99 -29.97
CA TYR A 1151 32.06 46.19 -31.11
C TYR A 1151 30.57 46.21 -31.32
N ILE A 1152 30.19 46.00 -32.57
CA ILE A 1152 28.81 45.77 -32.99
C ILE A 1152 28.73 44.44 -33.72
N ARG A 1153 27.76 43.62 -33.34
CA ARG A 1153 27.50 42.28 -33.88
C ARG A 1153 26.14 42.26 -34.55
N TYR A 1154 26.12 41.81 -35.80
CA TYR A 1154 24.94 41.59 -36.61
C TYR A 1154 24.68 40.09 -36.78
N SER A 1155 23.49 39.64 -36.38
CA SER A 1155 22.97 38.28 -36.57
C SER A 1155 22.04 38.29 -37.79
N PHE A 1156 22.24 37.40 -38.76
CA PHE A 1156 21.45 37.41 -40.00
C PHE A 1156 20.03 36.88 -39.76
N HIS A 1157 19.86 35.93 -38.83
CA HIS A 1157 18.58 35.49 -38.33
C HIS A 1157 18.19 36.26 -37.05
N PRO A 1158 16.89 36.53 -36.83
CA PRO A 1158 16.43 37.17 -35.59
C PRO A 1158 16.80 36.33 -34.35
N TRP A 1159 17.64 36.88 -33.47
CA TRP A 1159 18.07 36.27 -32.22
C TRP A 1159 17.59 37.05 -30.99
N GLU A 1160 16.54 36.54 -30.37
CA GLU A 1160 16.02 37.07 -29.11
C GLU A 1160 16.17 36.12 -27.92
N GLY A 1161 16.97 35.06 -28.05
CA GLY A 1161 17.31 34.14 -26.96
C GLY A 1161 18.14 34.79 -25.86
N ASP A 1162 18.84 34.00 -25.05
CA ASP A 1162 19.73 34.58 -24.06
C ASP A 1162 20.99 35.17 -24.70
N LEU A 1163 21.49 36.28 -24.17
CA LEU A 1163 22.83 36.77 -24.50
C LEU A 1163 23.91 35.82 -23.92
N PRO A 1164 25.12 35.75 -24.53
CA PRO A 1164 26.23 34.98 -24.02
C PRO A 1164 26.55 35.32 -22.55
N MET A 1165 26.80 34.31 -21.72
CA MET A 1165 27.29 34.50 -20.35
C MET A 1165 28.41 33.49 -20.07
N PRO A 1166 29.65 33.94 -19.86
CA PRO A 1166 30.09 35.34 -19.82
C PRO A 1166 30.06 36.04 -21.19
N VAL A 1167 30.13 37.37 -21.18
CA VAL A 1167 30.32 38.20 -22.38
C VAL A 1167 31.60 37.76 -23.10
N THR A 1168 31.54 37.59 -24.43
CA THR A 1168 32.66 37.10 -25.25
C THR A 1168 32.96 38.06 -26.41
N PRO A 1169 33.75 39.12 -26.18
CA PRO A 1169 34.27 39.95 -27.26
C PRO A 1169 35.13 39.12 -28.23
N LEU A 1170 35.36 39.61 -29.45
CA LEU A 1170 36.37 39.01 -30.31
C LEU A 1170 37.73 39.03 -29.62
N THR A 1171 38.70 38.23 -30.03
CA THR A 1171 40.11 38.33 -29.58
C THR A 1171 40.94 38.66 -30.82
N PRO A 1172 41.92 39.59 -30.78
CA PRO A 1172 42.82 39.82 -31.91
C PRO A 1172 43.56 38.53 -32.30
N TYR A 1173 43.85 38.34 -33.59
CA TYR A 1173 44.36 37.07 -34.10
C TYR A 1173 45.76 36.71 -33.57
N ASP A 1174 46.58 37.72 -33.30
CA ASP A 1174 47.87 37.59 -32.60
C ASP A 1174 47.75 37.07 -31.16
N ASN A 1175 46.58 37.26 -30.53
CA ASN A 1175 46.30 36.83 -29.15
C ASN A 1175 45.59 35.47 -29.06
N PHE A 1176 45.44 34.75 -30.17
CA PHE A 1176 44.90 33.39 -30.17
C PHE A 1176 45.83 32.44 -29.40
N ARG A 1177 45.25 31.37 -28.83
CA ARG A 1177 45.98 30.36 -28.04
C ARG A 1177 46.13 29.04 -28.78
#